data_AF-A0A7W8AB49-F1
#
_entry.id   AF-A0A7W8AB49-F1
#
_cell.length_a   1.000
_cell.length_b   1.000
_cell.length_c   1.000
_cell.angle_alpha   90.00
_cell.angle_beta   90.00
_cell.angle_gamma   90.00
#
_symmetry.space_group_name_H-M   'P 1'
#
loop_
_entity.id
_entity.type
_entity.pdbx_description
1 polymer ?
#
loop_
_entity_poly.entity_id
_entity_poly.type
_entity_poly.pdbx_seq_one_letter_code
_entity_poly.pdbx_strand_id
1 'polypeptide(L)'
;MVLDVGFGGSFTTRTGYTPATGEVAAGQLTRSTGDEVHEIGAGIRLRGGPEGLTFHPTHPLGAATVDHPITVEAAYTPEPAQNPSATILSIGGGIWFRHRTPTELEYGFAECKATVQAPEPGTRHTVALAYRPTPSGATLHAYLNGVELPPITSTKGRAPKHADTIGVGNDVHPSDKGIKALISRAVATPFTAAFTPHLSPEQIGTPSSDEGPLPIAGLEPSWRLPVSATDDPASLVAKAAMLRPTQRQYDWQRLEQTAFLHFGVNTFTGQEWGHGDEDPDLFQPTGLDTDQWARELKAAGFALAILTVKHHDGFVLYPSRYTGHTVAASSWRGGKGDVLRAFTDSAREHGLKVGVYISPADENSYAQGVYANGSPRSPRQIPTPVEDDPRPPTSTKTYEATDYGAYMLNQLHEVLTEYGQVDEVWFDGSLGRIPPGKTENYDFDSWYALIRDLAPNATIAVAGPDVRWVGNEGGLARENEWSPIPIRLTGEAHIDYAAPPNTPDTGSRTAIANAAATHLQWWPAEVDVSIRPGWFYHPDQQPKTVDQLMDIYLTSVGRNAVLLLNIPPDKEGKLPTTDVARLREWQARLTREFPANLATDASPTNPTAHHAIDGNPDTSWKVTGPLQLTLPTPREIDKLVLAEDIRHGQQVESAVVEVRQADGTWHQIATTGTIGYKRILTLANPVTAQEFRLHITAHRAQPYLTHFALYRTAPSHKPT
;
A
#
# COMPACT_ATOMS: atom_id res chain seq x y z
N MET A 1 0.84 29.79 26.48
CA MET A 1 -0.57 29.43 26.76
C MET A 1 -1.13 28.63 25.59
N VAL A 2 -0.45 27.57 25.17
CA VAL A 2 -0.88 26.77 24.01
C VAL A 2 -1.20 25.37 24.52
N LEU A 3 -2.44 24.96 24.32
CA LEU A 3 -2.93 23.60 24.50
C LEU A 3 -3.55 23.18 23.17
N ASP A 4 -3.16 22.04 22.63
CA ASP A 4 -3.84 21.33 21.56
C ASP A 4 -3.59 19.84 21.78
N VAL A 5 -4.57 19.17 22.38
CA VAL A 5 -4.47 17.76 22.76
C VAL A 5 -5.69 16.99 22.28
N GLY A 6 -5.45 15.87 21.61
CA GLY A 6 -6.46 14.87 21.23
C GLY A 6 -6.54 13.69 22.22
N PHE A 7 -5.81 13.77 23.34
CA PHE A 7 -5.69 12.73 24.35
C PHE A 7 -5.02 11.44 23.85
N GLY A 8 -4.08 11.54 22.89
CA GLY A 8 -3.30 10.41 22.38
C GLY A 8 -2.06 10.05 23.22
N GLY A 9 -1.68 10.92 24.15
CA GLY A 9 -0.60 10.74 25.12
C GLY A 9 -1.00 9.86 26.31
N SER A 10 -0.34 10.03 27.45
CA SER A 10 -0.59 9.20 28.64
C SER A 10 -0.59 10.03 29.92
N PHE A 11 -1.22 9.50 30.97
CA PHE A 11 -1.14 10.11 32.30
C PHE A 11 0.07 9.51 33.04
N THR A 12 1.13 10.31 33.19
CA THR A 12 2.41 9.89 33.80
C THR A 12 2.39 9.88 35.33
N THR A 13 1.33 10.43 35.91
CA THR A 13 0.96 10.30 37.34
C THR A 13 -0.54 10.05 37.44
N ARG A 14 -1.10 9.88 38.65
CA ARG A 14 -2.57 9.73 38.83
C ARG A 14 -3.37 10.83 38.14
N THR A 15 -2.83 12.03 37.99
CA THR A 15 -3.57 13.18 37.44
C THR A 15 -2.88 13.91 36.30
N GLY A 16 -1.55 13.88 36.17
CA GLY A 16 -0.81 14.66 35.16
C GLY A 16 -0.76 13.98 33.78
N TYR A 17 -1.03 14.76 32.73
CA TYR A 17 -1.00 14.33 31.34
C TYR A 17 0.32 14.67 30.64
N THR A 18 0.88 13.72 29.91
CA THR A 18 2.03 13.88 29.03
C THR A 18 1.56 13.77 27.58
N PRO A 19 1.68 14.85 26.78
CA PRO A 19 1.24 14.86 25.39
C PRO A 19 1.96 13.81 24.53
N ALA A 20 1.25 13.24 23.56
CA ALA A 20 1.85 12.42 22.52
C ALA A 20 2.59 13.27 21.48
N THR A 21 3.38 12.62 20.61
CA THR A 21 3.97 13.28 19.44
C THR A 21 2.89 13.94 18.59
N GLY A 22 3.04 15.25 18.32
CA GLY A 22 2.06 16.05 17.56
C GLY A 22 1.04 16.79 18.42
N GLU A 23 0.92 16.46 19.70
CA GLU A 23 0.16 17.24 20.67
C GLU A 23 1.02 18.29 21.36
N VAL A 24 0.40 19.39 21.80
CA VAL A 24 1.10 20.49 22.47
C VAL A 24 0.40 20.82 23.78
N ALA A 25 1.14 20.79 24.89
CA ALA A 25 0.70 21.36 26.16
C ALA A 25 1.81 22.23 26.74
N ALA A 26 1.84 23.51 26.37
CA ALA A 26 2.75 24.51 26.92
C ALA A 26 2.23 25.02 28.28
N GLY A 27 2.15 24.10 29.24
CA GLY A 27 1.54 24.18 30.56
C GLY A 27 1.34 22.77 31.13
N GLN A 28 0.69 22.64 32.28
CA GLN A 28 0.36 21.33 32.85
C GLN A 28 -1.12 21.04 32.63
N LEU A 29 -1.44 19.92 31.98
CA LEU A 29 -2.81 19.42 31.90
C LEU A 29 -3.01 18.33 32.95
N THR A 30 -4.04 18.46 33.76
CA THR A 30 -4.36 17.50 34.82
C THR A 30 -5.82 17.04 34.74
N ARG A 31 -6.06 15.83 35.22
CA ARG A 31 -7.38 15.33 35.60
C ARG A 31 -7.77 15.83 36.98
N SER A 32 -9.05 16.12 37.18
CA SER A 32 -9.58 16.69 38.41
C SER A 32 -9.61 15.67 39.56
N THR A 33 -10.01 14.43 39.32
CA THR A 33 -10.08 13.37 40.35
C THR A 33 -9.01 12.29 40.19
N GLY A 34 -8.56 12.07 38.95
CA GLY A 34 -7.71 10.95 38.56
C GLY A 34 -8.48 9.66 38.28
N ASP A 35 -9.80 9.66 38.48
CA ASP A 35 -10.67 8.51 38.23
C ASP A 35 -11.42 8.63 36.89
N GLU A 36 -11.20 9.72 36.16
CA GLU A 36 -11.64 9.89 34.76
C GLU A 36 -11.03 8.79 33.89
N VAL A 37 -11.79 8.25 32.96
CA VAL A 37 -11.35 7.11 32.15
C VAL A 37 -10.62 7.61 30.90
N HIS A 38 -9.38 7.15 30.69
CA HIS A 38 -8.69 7.34 29.41
C HIS A 38 -9.18 6.31 28.42
N GLU A 39 -9.83 6.75 27.35
CA GLU A 39 -10.07 5.92 26.19
C GLU A 39 -8.99 6.28 25.16
N ILE A 40 -7.85 5.57 25.21
CA ILE A 40 -6.69 5.86 24.35
C ILE A 40 -7.15 5.85 22.88
N GLY A 41 -6.89 6.96 22.17
CA GLY A 41 -7.31 7.17 20.78
C GLY A 41 -8.73 7.72 20.60
N ALA A 42 -9.53 7.84 21.66
CA ALA A 42 -10.89 8.38 21.62
C ALA A 42 -11.09 9.64 22.47
N GLY A 43 -10.48 9.71 23.66
CA GLY A 43 -10.61 10.86 24.55
C GLY A 43 -10.56 10.53 26.04
N ILE A 44 -11.09 11.45 26.84
CA ILE A 44 -11.29 11.29 28.29
C ILE A 44 -12.79 11.21 28.56
N ARG A 45 -13.25 10.07 29.08
CA ARG A 45 -14.65 9.91 29.49
C ARG A 45 -14.85 10.46 30.90
N LEU A 46 -15.80 11.37 31.00
CA LEU A 46 -16.26 12.02 32.22
C LEU A 46 -17.66 11.52 32.58
N ARG A 47 -17.87 11.20 33.85
CA ARG A 47 -19.13 10.71 34.44
C ARG A 47 -19.91 11.80 35.16
N GLY A 48 -19.46 13.05 35.05
CA GLY A 48 -20.02 14.22 35.71
C GLY A 48 -19.55 14.42 37.16
N GLY A 49 -20.10 15.44 37.83
CA GLY A 49 -19.73 15.76 39.22
C GLY A 49 -18.32 16.36 39.31
N PRO A 50 -17.37 15.79 40.08
CA PRO A 50 -16.04 16.38 40.23
C PRO A 50 -15.09 16.08 39.06
N GLU A 51 -15.47 15.17 38.15
CA GLU A 51 -14.63 14.75 37.02
C GLU A 51 -14.44 15.87 35.99
N GLY A 52 -13.22 16.01 35.47
CA GLY A 52 -12.90 16.97 34.43
C GLY A 52 -11.41 17.09 34.16
N LEU A 53 -11.06 18.06 33.31
CA LEU A 53 -9.68 18.38 32.98
C LEU A 53 -9.38 19.84 33.33
N THR A 54 -8.23 20.07 33.94
CA THR A 54 -7.74 21.39 34.30
C THR A 54 -6.42 21.65 33.60
N PHE A 55 -6.38 22.68 32.75
CA PHE A 55 -5.15 23.17 32.16
C PHE A 55 -4.59 24.33 32.97
N HIS A 56 -3.34 24.19 33.40
CA HIS A 56 -2.53 25.19 34.07
C HIS A 56 -1.61 25.85 33.03
N PRO A 57 -2.00 27.00 32.46
CA PRO A 57 -1.17 27.71 31.51
C PRO A 57 0.14 28.18 32.15
N THR A 58 1.19 28.27 31.34
CA THR A 58 2.51 28.83 31.74
C THR A 58 2.49 30.33 32.07
N HIS A 59 1.42 31.04 31.70
CA HIS A 59 1.25 32.47 31.96
C HIS A 59 -0.13 32.70 32.59
N PRO A 60 -0.26 33.60 33.57
CA PRO A 60 -1.52 33.87 34.25
C PRO A 60 -2.56 34.46 33.29
N LEU A 61 -3.85 34.24 33.58
CA LEU A 61 -4.96 34.76 32.77
C LEU A 61 -5.17 36.28 32.99
N GLY A 62 -4.65 36.81 34.09
CA GLY A 62 -4.71 38.22 34.49
C GLY A 62 -4.60 38.35 36.02
N ALA A 63 -4.83 39.54 36.58
CA ALA A 63 -4.69 39.77 38.02
C ALA A 63 -5.97 39.39 38.80
N ALA A 64 -7.00 40.23 38.71
CA ALA A 64 -8.33 39.99 39.30
C ALA A 64 -9.38 39.65 38.22
N THR A 65 -9.05 39.87 36.95
CA THR A 65 -9.90 39.65 35.78
C THR A 65 -9.12 38.89 34.71
N VAL A 66 -9.81 38.34 33.72
CA VAL A 66 -9.15 37.82 32.52
C VAL A 66 -8.78 39.01 31.63
N ASP A 67 -7.47 39.26 31.49
CA ASP A 67 -6.93 40.53 30.98
C ASP A 67 -6.35 40.44 29.57
N HIS A 68 -6.29 39.23 29.01
CA HIS A 68 -5.76 38.98 27.67
C HIS A 68 -6.77 38.23 26.79
N PRO A 69 -6.71 38.42 25.46
CA PRO A 69 -7.54 37.64 24.54
C PRO A 69 -7.17 36.16 24.60
N ILE A 70 -8.18 35.30 24.71
CA ILE A 70 -8.00 33.85 24.75
C ILE A 70 -9.13 33.12 24.03
N THR A 71 -8.77 32.04 23.34
CA THR A 71 -9.69 31.10 22.71
C THR A 71 -9.57 29.74 23.38
N VAL A 72 -10.69 29.11 23.69
CA VAL A 72 -10.75 27.75 24.24
C VAL A 72 -11.80 26.97 23.46
N GLU A 73 -11.43 25.78 23.00
CA GLU A 73 -12.27 24.90 22.20
C GLU A 73 -12.25 23.49 22.77
N ALA A 74 -13.36 22.77 22.64
CA ALA A 74 -13.43 21.35 22.93
C ALA A 74 -14.29 20.61 21.91
N ALA A 75 -13.86 19.40 21.54
CA ALA A 75 -14.69 18.42 20.87
C ALA A 75 -15.18 17.40 21.90
N TYR A 76 -16.48 17.19 21.98
CA TYR A 76 -17.09 16.33 23.00
C TYR A 76 -18.33 15.58 22.49
N THR A 77 -18.59 14.41 23.06
CA THR A 77 -19.81 13.63 22.81
C THR A 77 -20.62 13.57 24.11
N PRO A 78 -21.70 14.38 24.26
CA PRO A 78 -22.48 14.44 25.49
C PRO A 78 -23.30 13.18 25.70
N GLU A 79 -23.38 12.70 26.94
CA GLU A 79 -24.36 11.68 27.34
C GLU A 79 -25.70 12.34 27.71
N PRO A 80 -26.82 11.60 27.67
CA PRO A 80 -28.11 12.12 28.14
C PRO A 80 -28.10 12.51 29.63
N ALA A 81 -29.08 13.31 30.05
CA ALA A 81 -29.32 13.66 31.46
C ALA A 81 -28.12 14.35 32.16
N GLN A 82 -27.71 15.49 31.59
CA GLN A 82 -26.74 16.41 32.18
C GLN A 82 -27.31 17.13 33.41
N ASN A 83 -26.48 17.35 34.42
CA ASN A 83 -26.86 18.14 35.58
C ASN A 83 -26.93 19.65 35.22
N PRO A 84 -27.84 20.42 35.84
CA PRO A 84 -27.78 21.87 35.75
C PRO A 84 -26.42 22.39 36.22
N SER A 85 -25.87 23.35 35.50
CA SER A 85 -24.52 23.89 35.65
C SER A 85 -23.37 22.96 35.28
N ALA A 86 -23.60 21.80 34.67
CA ALA A 86 -22.52 20.96 34.15
C ALA A 86 -21.77 21.69 33.01
N THR A 87 -20.48 21.95 33.21
CA THR A 87 -19.68 22.91 32.45
C THR A 87 -18.78 22.22 31.43
N ILE A 88 -18.94 22.58 30.16
CA ILE A 88 -18.14 22.04 29.06
C ILE A 88 -16.80 22.79 28.96
N LEU A 89 -16.83 24.12 29.07
CA LEU A 89 -15.63 24.97 29.08
C LEU A 89 -15.73 26.02 30.19
N SER A 90 -14.64 26.24 30.92
CA SER A 90 -14.49 27.30 31.92
C SER A 90 -13.15 28.01 31.78
N ILE A 91 -13.13 29.35 31.78
CA ILE A 91 -11.90 30.15 31.74
C ILE A 91 -11.82 30.95 33.03
N GLY A 92 -10.88 30.57 33.89
CA GLY A 92 -10.64 31.21 35.19
C GLY A 92 -11.83 31.21 36.16
N GLY A 93 -12.88 30.43 35.88
CA GLY A 93 -14.09 30.32 36.71
C GLY A 93 -15.09 31.46 36.55
N GLY A 94 -14.77 32.48 35.74
CA GLY A 94 -15.64 33.64 35.51
C GLY A 94 -16.26 33.70 34.12
N ILE A 95 -15.83 32.84 33.20
CA ILE A 95 -16.37 32.67 31.84
C ILE A 95 -16.73 31.19 31.68
N TRP A 96 -17.91 30.89 31.16
CA TRP A 96 -18.39 29.51 31.03
C TRP A 96 -19.17 29.24 29.75
N PHE A 97 -19.19 27.97 29.36
CA PHE A 97 -20.16 27.35 28.45
C PHE A 97 -20.64 26.06 29.12
N ARG A 98 -21.92 26.01 29.55
CA ARG A 98 -22.43 24.95 30.44
C ARG A 98 -23.91 24.64 30.20
N HIS A 99 -24.39 23.53 30.74
CA HIS A 99 -25.81 23.20 30.78
C HIS A 99 -26.57 24.12 31.75
N ARG A 100 -27.66 24.73 31.30
CA ARG A 100 -28.66 25.37 32.17
C ARG A 100 -29.74 24.36 32.56
N THR A 101 -30.18 23.59 31.57
CA THR A 101 -31.08 22.44 31.70
C THR A 101 -30.51 21.29 30.85
N PRO A 102 -31.10 20.07 30.90
CA PRO A 102 -30.65 18.99 30.02
C PRO A 102 -30.76 19.31 28.52
N THR A 103 -31.63 20.25 28.12
CA THR A 103 -31.89 20.61 26.71
C THR A 103 -31.43 22.02 26.33
N GLU A 104 -30.89 22.79 27.28
CA GLU A 104 -30.40 24.15 27.02
C GLU A 104 -28.99 24.35 27.57
N LEU A 105 -28.12 24.93 26.75
CA LEU A 105 -26.84 25.45 27.17
C LEU A 105 -26.93 26.95 27.47
N GLU A 106 -26.08 27.42 28.38
CA GLU A 106 -25.85 28.82 28.70
C GLU A 106 -24.35 29.12 28.57
N TYR A 107 -24.03 30.25 27.94
CA TYR A 107 -22.67 30.76 27.85
C TYR A 107 -22.62 32.23 28.25
N GLY A 108 -21.52 32.67 28.84
CA GLY A 108 -21.41 34.04 29.32
C GLY A 108 -20.29 34.27 30.32
N PHE A 109 -20.29 35.47 30.88
CA PHE A 109 -19.40 35.89 31.95
C PHE A 109 -20.08 36.96 32.82
N ALA A 110 -19.79 36.97 34.12
CA ALA A 110 -20.46 37.84 35.10
C ALA A 110 -22.00 37.80 34.97
N GLU A 111 -22.67 38.95 34.86
CA GLU A 111 -24.14 39.05 34.67
C GLU A 111 -24.57 38.89 33.20
N CYS A 112 -23.62 38.84 32.26
CA CYS A 112 -23.90 38.86 30.83
C CYS A 112 -23.88 37.44 30.26
N LYS A 113 -25.04 36.93 29.83
CA LYS A 113 -25.19 35.54 29.37
C LYS A 113 -26.31 35.39 28.34
N ALA A 114 -26.20 34.36 27.51
CA ALA A 114 -27.24 33.93 26.59
C ALA A 114 -27.40 32.41 26.64
N THR A 115 -28.48 31.92 26.04
CA THR A 115 -28.81 30.49 25.97
C THR A 115 -28.96 30.03 24.53
N VAL A 116 -28.64 28.76 24.30
CA VAL A 116 -28.81 28.06 23.02
C VAL A 116 -29.35 26.66 23.30
N GLN A 117 -30.02 26.04 22.32
CA GLN A 117 -30.41 24.63 22.44
C GLN A 117 -29.17 23.74 22.61
N ALA A 118 -29.26 22.76 23.51
CA ALA A 118 -28.21 21.77 23.65
C ALA A 118 -28.21 20.84 22.43
N PRO A 119 -27.03 20.43 21.95
CA PRO A 119 -26.93 19.55 20.80
C PRO A 119 -27.27 18.10 21.20
N GLU A 120 -27.47 17.23 20.21
CA GLU A 120 -27.98 15.87 20.41
C GLU A 120 -27.02 14.98 21.22
N PRO A 121 -27.48 14.37 22.33
CA PRO A 121 -26.66 13.39 23.06
C PRO A 121 -26.23 12.21 22.19
N GLY A 122 -25.03 11.68 22.43
CA GLY A 122 -24.50 10.52 21.73
C GLY A 122 -23.80 10.83 20.40
N THR A 123 -23.91 12.06 19.89
CA THR A 123 -23.17 12.51 18.70
C THR A 123 -22.06 13.50 19.06
N ARG A 124 -21.02 13.56 18.24
CA ARG A 124 -19.85 14.40 18.50
C ARG A 124 -20.15 15.85 18.12
N HIS A 125 -19.81 16.77 19.01
CA HIS A 125 -20.01 18.22 18.85
C HIS A 125 -18.76 19.00 19.17
N THR A 126 -18.69 20.24 18.67
CA THR A 126 -17.62 21.18 19.01
C THR A 126 -18.18 22.43 19.67
N VAL A 127 -17.50 22.93 20.69
CA VAL A 127 -17.77 24.24 21.29
C VAL A 127 -16.49 25.07 21.31
N ALA A 128 -16.64 26.38 21.09
CA ALA A 128 -15.56 27.33 21.22
C ALA A 128 -16.01 28.58 21.98
N LEU A 129 -15.11 29.14 22.78
CA LEU A 129 -15.23 30.45 23.40
C LEU A 129 -14.04 31.30 22.96
N ALA A 130 -14.29 32.50 22.44
CA ALA A 130 -13.28 33.49 22.15
C ALA A 130 -13.58 34.76 22.95
N TYR A 131 -12.79 34.98 24.00
CA TYR A 131 -12.96 36.10 24.91
C TYR A 131 -11.95 37.20 24.61
N ARG A 132 -12.43 38.43 24.42
CA ARG A 132 -11.62 39.62 24.15
C ARG A 132 -11.90 40.72 25.17
N PRO A 133 -10.98 40.98 26.11
CA PRO A 133 -11.11 42.12 27.01
C PRO A 133 -10.87 43.45 26.28
N THR A 134 -11.55 44.49 26.71
CA THR A 134 -11.36 45.88 26.28
C THR A 134 -10.92 46.75 27.46
N PRO A 135 -10.58 48.04 27.28
CA PRO A 135 -10.21 48.91 28.41
C PRO A 135 -11.28 49.03 29.50
N SER A 136 -12.57 48.96 29.16
CA SER A 136 -13.69 49.15 30.10
C SER A 136 -14.65 47.96 30.20
N GLY A 137 -14.37 46.86 29.50
CA GLY A 137 -15.33 45.79 29.30
C GLY A 137 -14.73 44.55 28.63
N ALA A 138 -15.58 43.77 27.96
CA ALA A 138 -15.15 42.62 27.17
C ALA A 138 -16.24 42.18 26.18
N THR A 139 -15.81 41.43 25.17
CA THR A 139 -16.69 40.73 24.22
C THR A 139 -16.36 39.24 24.25
N LEU A 140 -17.38 38.39 24.34
CA LEU A 140 -17.29 36.94 24.26
C LEU A 140 -18.05 36.46 23.01
N HIS A 141 -17.33 35.82 22.10
CA HIS A 141 -17.91 35.07 20.99
C HIS A 141 -17.97 33.60 21.39
N ALA A 142 -19.10 32.95 21.14
CA ALA A 142 -19.27 31.53 21.39
C ALA A 142 -19.68 30.84 20.10
N TYR A 143 -19.27 29.59 19.93
CA TYR A 143 -19.59 28.79 18.76
C TYR A 143 -20.06 27.41 19.19
N LEU A 144 -21.04 26.88 18.47
CA LEU A 144 -21.50 25.49 18.59
C LEU A 144 -21.47 24.87 17.20
N ASN A 145 -20.73 23.78 17.04
CA ASN A 145 -20.53 23.09 15.76
C ASN A 145 -20.06 24.02 14.64
N GLY A 146 -19.13 24.93 14.95
CA GLY A 146 -18.59 25.93 14.02
C GLY A 146 -19.52 27.10 13.72
N VAL A 147 -20.78 27.08 14.17
CA VAL A 147 -21.74 28.18 13.99
C VAL A 147 -21.58 29.20 15.12
N GLU A 148 -21.36 30.46 14.76
CA GLU A 148 -21.27 31.56 15.72
C GLU A 148 -22.63 31.82 16.39
N LEU A 149 -22.62 31.91 17.72
CA LEU A 149 -23.77 32.26 18.54
C LEU A 149 -23.78 33.78 18.81
N PRO A 150 -24.94 34.36 19.19
CA PRO A 150 -25.02 35.79 19.50
C PRO A 150 -23.91 36.25 20.48
N PRO A 151 -23.08 37.24 20.10
CA PRO A 151 -21.95 37.65 20.93
C PRO A 151 -22.42 38.37 22.20
N ILE A 152 -21.70 38.16 23.30
CA ILE A 152 -21.96 38.81 24.58
C ILE A 152 -20.98 39.95 24.77
N THR A 153 -21.48 41.18 24.94
CA THR A 153 -20.63 42.35 25.21
C THR A 153 -21.01 42.97 26.56
N SER A 154 -20.02 43.27 27.38
CA SER A 154 -20.16 44.02 28.63
C SER A 154 -19.35 45.31 28.58
N THR A 155 -19.95 46.41 29.01
CA THR A 155 -19.27 47.69 29.29
C THR A 155 -19.06 47.93 30.79
N LYS A 156 -19.47 46.97 31.63
CA LYS A 156 -19.45 47.07 33.11
C LYS A 156 -18.22 46.40 33.73
N GLY A 157 -17.18 46.14 32.94
CA GLY A 157 -15.96 45.46 33.37
C GLY A 157 -15.69 44.12 32.66
N ARG A 158 -14.46 43.62 32.84
CA ARG A 158 -13.96 42.34 32.34
C ARG A 158 -14.50 41.17 33.17
N ALA A 159 -14.42 39.96 32.63
CA ALA A 159 -14.75 38.75 33.37
C ALA A 159 -13.85 38.60 34.61
N PRO A 160 -14.42 38.32 35.81
CA PRO A 160 -13.63 38.06 37.00
C PRO A 160 -12.80 36.79 36.82
N LYS A 161 -11.63 36.73 37.46
CA LYS A 161 -10.77 35.55 37.45
C LYS A 161 -10.66 34.99 38.87
N HIS A 162 -11.25 33.82 39.09
CA HIS A 162 -11.21 33.08 40.35
C HIS A 162 -10.01 32.12 40.44
N ALA A 163 -9.51 31.63 39.29
CA ALA A 163 -8.33 30.78 39.20
C ALA A 163 -7.52 31.09 37.93
N ASP A 164 -6.21 30.84 37.94
CA ASP A 164 -5.34 30.93 36.73
C ASP A 164 -5.35 29.62 35.93
N THR A 165 -6.53 29.05 35.70
CA THR A 165 -6.70 27.75 35.03
C THR A 165 -7.87 27.75 34.06
N ILE A 166 -7.85 26.78 33.14
CA ILE A 166 -8.90 26.55 32.15
C ILE A 166 -9.47 25.15 32.40
N GLY A 167 -10.79 25.07 32.54
CA GLY A 167 -11.52 23.82 32.72
C GLY A 167 -12.06 23.32 31.39
N VAL A 168 -11.88 22.02 31.13
CA VAL A 168 -12.51 21.30 30.03
C VAL A 168 -13.30 20.13 30.59
N GLY A 169 -14.60 20.14 30.33
CA GLY A 169 -15.55 19.17 30.87
C GLY A 169 -15.86 19.32 32.36
N ASN A 170 -15.34 20.36 33.02
CA ASN A 170 -15.72 20.81 34.37
C ASN A 170 -15.42 22.31 34.54
N ASP A 171 -16.04 22.93 35.53
CA ASP A 171 -15.75 24.29 35.96
C ASP A 171 -14.48 24.30 36.84
N VAL A 172 -13.69 25.37 36.77
CA VAL A 172 -12.53 25.53 37.68
C VAL A 172 -12.92 26.19 39.00
N HIS A 173 -14.13 26.77 39.09
CA HIS A 173 -14.63 27.36 40.33
C HIS A 173 -16.18 27.48 40.37
N PRO A 174 -16.89 26.73 41.24
CA PRO A 174 -16.45 25.55 42.00
C PRO A 174 -16.37 24.29 41.12
N SER A 175 -15.44 23.39 41.44
CA SER A 175 -15.00 22.26 40.61
C SER A 175 -15.84 20.98 40.68
N ASP A 176 -17.12 21.08 41.04
CA ASP A 176 -18.07 19.93 41.10
C ASP A 176 -19.20 20.12 40.07
N LYS A 177 -18.81 20.49 38.87
CA LYS A 177 -19.71 20.86 37.76
C LYS A 177 -19.30 20.14 36.47
N GLY A 178 -18.83 18.91 36.59
CA GLY A 178 -18.39 18.08 35.49
C GLY A 178 -19.56 17.64 34.60
N ILE A 179 -19.32 17.54 33.30
CA ILE A 179 -20.27 16.97 32.33
C ILE A 179 -20.15 15.45 32.26
N LYS A 180 -21.22 14.78 31.83
CA LYS A 180 -21.16 13.38 31.39
C LYS A 180 -20.86 13.34 29.89
N ALA A 181 -19.62 13.10 29.49
CA ALA A 181 -19.26 13.13 28.08
C ALA A 181 -17.93 12.43 27.81
N LEU A 182 -17.70 12.07 26.56
CA LEU A 182 -16.34 11.83 26.06
C LEU A 182 -15.75 13.17 25.57
N ILE A 183 -14.69 13.67 26.21
CA ILE A 183 -13.90 14.81 25.70
C ILE A 183 -12.82 14.26 24.77
N SER A 184 -12.91 14.57 23.49
CA SER A 184 -12.06 13.98 22.44
C SER A 184 -10.98 14.91 21.91
N ARG A 185 -11.07 16.22 22.16
CA ARG A 185 -10.01 17.19 21.88
C ARG A 185 -10.20 18.44 22.75
N ALA A 186 -9.10 19.05 23.16
CA ALA A 186 -9.08 20.32 23.89
C ALA A 186 -8.02 21.25 23.30
N VAL A 187 -8.42 22.49 22.99
CA VAL A 187 -7.53 23.52 22.44
C VAL A 187 -7.65 24.78 23.29
N ALA A 188 -6.53 25.41 23.64
CA ALA A 188 -6.50 26.73 24.25
C ALA A 188 -5.33 27.54 23.70
N THR A 189 -5.61 28.70 23.11
CA THR A 189 -4.61 29.54 22.45
C THR A 189 -4.86 31.03 22.68
N PRO A 190 -3.82 31.86 22.77
CA PRO A 190 -3.99 33.32 22.68
C PRO A 190 -4.31 33.70 21.24
N PHE A 191 -4.98 34.83 21.03
CA PHE A 191 -5.29 35.32 19.68
C PHE A 191 -5.16 36.84 19.54
N THR A 192 -4.78 37.30 18.35
CA THR A 192 -4.53 38.73 18.07
C THR A 192 -5.40 39.31 16.94
N ALA A 193 -6.08 38.44 16.16
CA ALA A 193 -6.91 38.81 15.01
C ALA A 193 -8.37 38.37 15.18
N ALA A 194 -9.22 38.46 14.15
CA ALA A 194 -10.55 37.85 14.20
C ALA A 194 -10.44 36.33 14.41
N PHE A 195 -11.29 35.75 15.26
CA PHE A 195 -11.27 34.33 15.57
C PHE A 195 -12.23 33.57 14.67
N THR A 196 -11.77 32.45 14.13
CA THR A 196 -12.60 31.41 13.51
C THR A 196 -12.26 30.10 14.23
N PRO A 197 -13.25 29.31 14.69
CA PRO A 197 -12.98 28.04 15.37
C PRO A 197 -12.07 27.13 14.56
N HIS A 198 -11.06 26.55 15.22
CA HIS A 198 -10.16 25.58 14.61
C HIS A 198 -10.83 24.19 14.53
N LEU A 199 -11.86 23.96 15.34
CA LEU A 199 -12.62 22.72 15.40
C LEU A 199 -13.95 22.84 14.62
N SER A 200 -13.97 22.40 13.36
CA SER A 200 -15.21 22.30 12.57
C SER A 200 -15.80 20.87 12.58
N PRO A 201 -17.14 20.68 12.49
CA PRO A 201 -17.77 19.36 12.40
C PRO A 201 -17.26 18.53 11.20
N GLU A 202 -16.93 19.19 10.08
CA GLU A 202 -16.40 18.57 8.86
C GLU A 202 -14.95 18.09 9.01
N GLN A 203 -14.17 18.67 9.92
CA GLN A 203 -12.80 18.25 10.22
C GLN A 203 -12.72 17.25 11.40
N ILE A 204 -13.84 16.95 12.04
CA ILE A 204 -13.88 16.22 13.32
C ILE A 204 -14.74 14.96 13.27
N GLY A 205 -15.49 14.73 12.18
CA GLY A 205 -16.10 13.44 11.86
C GLY A 205 -17.21 13.01 12.81
N THR A 206 -18.39 12.73 12.27
CA THR A 206 -19.41 11.93 12.96
C THR A 206 -18.88 10.50 13.12
N PRO A 207 -18.99 9.87 14.31
CA PRO A 207 -18.58 8.49 14.48
C PRO A 207 -19.58 7.60 13.75
N SER A 208 -19.22 7.09 12.57
CA SER A 208 -19.77 5.83 12.09
C SER A 208 -18.92 4.71 12.70
N SER A 209 -19.56 3.62 13.08
CA SER A 209 -18.90 2.39 13.53
C SER A 209 -18.12 1.66 12.42
N ASP A 210 -17.88 2.32 11.28
CA ASP A 210 -17.42 1.72 10.02
C ASP A 210 -16.15 2.35 9.45
N GLU A 211 -15.51 3.32 10.13
CA GLU A 211 -14.22 3.85 9.66
C GLU A 211 -13.04 3.20 10.39
N GLY A 212 -12.20 2.49 9.63
CA GLY A 212 -10.84 2.14 10.02
C GLY A 212 -10.03 3.38 10.46
N PRO A 213 -8.87 3.18 11.10
CA PRO A 213 -8.20 4.20 11.88
C PRO A 213 -7.93 5.48 11.08
N LEU A 214 -8.37 6.61 11.64
CA LEU A 214 -8.13 7.95 11.13
C LEU A 214 -6.62 8.20 10.92
N PRO A 215 -6.24 8.97 9.89
CA PRO A 215 -4.85 9.24 9.58
C PRO A 215 -4.14 9.96 10.73
N ILE A 216 -2.97 9.45 11.09
CA ILE A 216 -2.00 10.13 11.96
C ILE A 216 -1.70 11.49 11.31
N ALA A 217 -1.92 12.59 12.02
CA ALA A 217 -1.67 13.94 11.50
C ALA A 217 -0.22 14.06 10.98
N GLY A 218 -0.05 14.46 9.72
CA GLY A 218 1.26 14.63 9.07
C GLY A 218 1.85 13.38 8.40
N LEU A 219 1.11 12.27 8.33
CA LEU A 219 1.50 11.10 7.54
C LEU A 219 1.14 11.32 6.07
N GLU A 220 2.14 11.43 5.19
CA GLU A 220 1.93 11.57 3.75
C GLU A 220 1.95 10.21 3.03
N PRO A 221 1.20 10.06 1.91
CA PRO A 221 1.27 8.85 1.11
C PRO A 221 2.69 8.58 0.63
N SER A 222 3.14 7.33 0.77
CA SER A 222 4.48 6.91 0.35
C SER A 222 4.43 5.45 -0.06
N TRP A 223 5.42 4.98 -0.81
CA TRP A 223 5.56 3.54 -1.10
C TRP A 223 6.27 2.78 0.03
N ARG A 224 6.87 3.49 0.99
CA ARG A 224 7.51 2.92 2.19
C ARG A 224 7.37 3.87 3.37
N LEU A 225 7.06 3.33 4.54
CA LEU A 225 6.91 4.06 5.80
C LEU A 225 7.62 3.33 6.94
N PRO A 226 8.37 4.03 7.82
CA PRO A 226 9.07 3.40 8.93
C PRO A 226 8.10 2.87 10.00
N VAL A 227 8.50 1.79 10.66
CA VAL A 227 7.87 1.21 11.85
C VAL A 227 8.80 1.45 13.05
N SER A 228 8.21 1.80 14.17
CA SER A 228 8.89 2.13 15.42
C SER A 228 8.28 1.34 16.57
N ALA A 229 9.04 1.16 17.65
CA ALA A 229 8.58 0.47 18.85
C ALA A 229 7.40 1.17 19.56
N THR A 230 7.13 2.44 19.21
CA THR A 230 6.02 3.23 19.74
C THR A 230 4.77 3.19 18.86
N ASP A 231 4.81 2.51 17.71
CA ASP A 231 3.63 2.35 16.86
C ASP A 231 2.64 1.37 17.50
N ASP A 232 1.46 1.89 17.84
CA ASP A 232 0.33 1.07 18.23
C ASP A 232 -0.36 0.43 16.99
N PRO A 233 -1.28 -0.53 17.18
CA PRO A 233 -1.98 -1.16 16.07
C PRO A 233 -2.74 -0.20 15.15
N ALA A 234 -3.27 0.91 15.68
CA ALA A 234 -3.99 1.89 14.86
C ALA A 234 -3.03 2.67 13.97
N SER A 235 -1.87 3.07 14.50
CA SER A 235 -0.78 3.71 13.76
C SER A 235 -0.30 2.83 12.61
N LEU A 236 -0.08 1.53 12.87
CA LEU A 236 0.35 0.58 11.85
C LEU A 236 -0.67 0.42 10.72
N VAL A 237 -1.96 0.34 11.05
CA VAL A 237 -3.01 0.28 10.03
C VAL A 237 -3.07 1.60 9.25
N ALA A 238 -2.96 2.76 9.90
CA ALA A 238 -2.91 4.05 9.22
C ALA A 238 -1.71 4.13 8.26
N LYS A 239 -0.52 3.67 8.69
CA LYS A 239 0.65 3.54 7.81
C LYS A 239 0.40 2.61 6.63
N ALA A 240 -0.16 1.42 6.88
CA ALA A 240 -0.49 0.47 5.83
C ALA A 240 -1.50 1.03 4.82
N ALA A 241 -2.48 1.82 5.29
CA ALA A 241 -3.47 2.50 4.46
C ALA A 241 -2.88 3.66 3.64
N MET A 242 -1.76 4.24 4.07
CA MET A 242 -1.05 5.32 3.36
C MET A 242 -0.01 4.82 2.36
N LEU A 243 0.21 3.50 2.28
CA LEU A 243 1.10 2.94 1.29
C LEU A 243 0.52 3.06 -0.12
N ARG A 244 1.37 3.45 -1.09
CA ARG A 244 1.02 3.62 -2.51
C ARG A 244 2.02 2.90 -3.40
N PRO A 245 1.60 2.32 -4.53
CA PRO A 245 2.53 1.91 -5.56
C PRO A 245 3.30 3.13 -6.05
N THR A 246 4.59 2.97 -6.30
CA THR A 246 5.30 3.89 -7.20
C THR A 246 4.73 3.74 -8.62
N GLN A 247 4.96 4.73 -9.50
CA GLN A 247 4.46 4.67 -10.88
C GLN A 247 4.91 3.39 -11.61
N ARG A 248 6.18 2.98 -11.46
CA ARG A 248 6.69 1.74 -12.07
C ARG A 248 6.00 0.48 -11.54
N GLN A 249 5.68 0.41 -10.24
CA GLN A 249 4.94 -0.71 -9.66
C GLN A 249 3.49 -0.73 -10.14
N TYR A 250 2.87 0.44 -10.30
CA TYR A 250 1.52 0.54 -10.87
C TYR A 250 1.49 0.09 -12.34
N ASP A 251 2.43 0.56 -13.16
CA ASP A 251 2.54 0.17 -14.56
C ASP A 251 2.89 -1.32 -14.72
N TRP A 252 3.71 -1.86 -13.83
CA TRP A 252 4.00 -3.30 -13.75
C TRP A 252 2.77 -4.12 -13.38
N GLN A 253 2.00 -3.71 -12.38
CA GLN A 253 0.79 -4.42 -11.95
C GLN A 253 -0.25 -4.50 -13.08
N ARG A 254 -0.28 -3.47 -13.95
CA ARG A 254 -1.15 -3.42 -15.15
C ARG A 254 -0.79 -4.43 -16.23
N LEU A 255 0.41 -5.02 -16.19
CA LEU A 255 0.80 -6.06 -17.12
C LEU A 255 -0.02 -7.33 -16.89
N GLU A 256 -0.38 -7.61 -15.63
CA GLU A 256 -1.13 -8.78 -15.13
C GLU A 256 -0.45 -10.12 -15.40
N GLN A 257 -0.03 -10.37 -16.63
CA GLN A 257 0.66 -11.57 -17.06
C GLN A 257 1.90 -11.22 -17.89
N THR A 258 3.03 -11.78 -17.45
CA THR A 258 4.36 -11.65 -18.04
C THR A 258 4.90 -13.05 -18.36
N ALA A 259 5.85 -13.12 -19.29
CA ALA A 259 6.46 -14.37 -19.71
C ALA A 259 7.89 -14.48 -19.21
N PHE A 260 8.32 -15.67 -18.85
CA PHE A 260 9.72 -15.98 -18.53
C PHE A 260 10.28 -16.95 -19.57
N LEU A 261 11.54 -16.78 -19.96
CA LEU A 261 12.23 -17.59 -20.93
C LEU A 261 13.53 -18.10 -20.30
N HIS A 262 13.48 -19.28 -19.68
CA HIS A 262 14.67 -20.01 -19.29
C HIS A 262 15.29 -20.68 -20.51
N PHE A 263 16.40 -20.12 -20.96
CA PHE A 263 17.17 -20.60 -22.10
C PHE A 263 18.65 -20.40 -21.85
N GLY A 264 19.47 -21.37 -22.23
CA GLY A 264 20.91 -21.31 -21.99
C GLY A 264 21.57 -22.68 -22.09
N VAL A 265 22.79 -22.80 -21.56
CA VAL A 265 23.56 -24.05 -21.65
C VAL A 265 22.82 -25.24 -21.01
N ASN A 266 22.04 -24.98 -19.96
CA ASN A 266 21.16 -25.96 -19.30
C ASN A 266 20.12 -26.61 -20.23
N THR A 267 19.63 -25.88 -21.24
CA THR A 267 18.76 -26.43 -22.29
C THR A 267 19.46 -27.57 -23.04
N PHE A 268 20.78 -27.49 -23.23
CA PHE A 268 21.57 -28.45 -24.00
C PHE A 268 22.08 -29.61 -23.14
N THR A 269 22.43 -29.34 -21.88
CA THR A 269 22.85 -30.36 -20.90
C THR A 269 21.67 -31.17 -20.34
N GLY A 270 20.45 -30.63 -20.40
CA GLY A 270 19.26 -31.25 -19.81
C GLY A 270 19.24 -31.12 -18.29
N GLN A 271 19.76 -30.02 -17.76
CA GLN A 271 19.81 -29.73 -16.33
C GLN A 271 18.86 -28.57 -15.99
N GLU A 272 18.41 -28.50 -14.74
CA GLU A 272 17.75 -27.30 -14.19
C GLU A 272 18.79 -26.31 -13.64
N TRP A 273 19.81 -26.85 -12.98
CA TRP A 273 20.96 -26.12 -12.45
C TRP A 273 22.25 -26.74 -12.97
N GLY A 274 22.97 -25.97 -13.78
CA GLY A 274 24.34 -26.27 -14.20
C GLY A 274 25.32 -26.22 -13.03
N HIS A 275 26.60 -26.41 -13.35
CA HIS A 275 27.75 -26.54 -12.46
C HIS A 275 28.75 -25.38 -12.61
N GLY A 276 28.59 -24.56 -13.66
CA GLY A 276 29.45 -23.43 -14.00
C GLY A 276 30.76 -23.80 -14.70
N ASP A 277 30.96 -25.09 -14.99
CA ASP A 277 32.07 -25.62 -15.78
C ASP A 277 31.62 -26.23 -17.10
N GLU A 278 30.37 -25.98 -17.52
CA GLU A 278 29.86 -26.43 -18.81
C GLU A 278 30.75 -25.96 -19.95
N ASP A 279 31.01 -26.86 -20.91
CA ASP A 279 31.69 -26.48 -22.14
C ASP A 279 30.80 -25.50 -22.95
N PRO A 280 31.24 -24.26 -23.22
CA PRO A 280 30.49 -23.31 -24.04
C PRO A 280 30.05 -23.86 -25.40
N ASP A 281 30.81 -24.80 -25.97
CA ASP A 281 30.47 -25.42 -27.26
C ASP A 281 29.25 -26.34 -27.22
N LEU A 282 28.72 -26.68 -26.04
CA LEU A 282 27.42 -27.35 -25.92
C LEU A 282 26.25 -26.45 -26.31
N PHE A 283 26.39 -25.13 -26.17
CA PHE A 283 25.35 -24.18 -26.54
C PHE A 283 25.28 -24.02 -28.06
N GLN A 284 24.36 -24.76 -28.71
CA GLN A 284 24.26 -24.81 -30.18
C GLN A 284 22.80 -24.81 -30.66
N PRO A 285 22.04 -23.71 -30.48
CA PRO A 285 20.70 -23.63 -31.05
C PRO A 285 20.76 -23.56 -32.57
N THR A 286 20.24 -24.60 -33.21
CA THR A 286 20.34 -24.81 -34.66
C THR A 286 19.41 -23.90 -35.47
N GLY A 287 18.37 -23.34 -34.85
CA GLY A 287 17.34 -22.56 -35.52
C GLY A 287 16.73 -21.49 -34.63
N LEU A 288 17.53 -20.83 -33.79
CA LEU A 288 17.08 -19.77 -32.87
C LEU A 288 16.17 -18.77 -33.60
N ASP A 289 14.94 -18.64 -33.11
CA ASP A 289 13.88 -17.80 -33.68
C ASP A 289 13.16 -17.02 -32.57
N THR A 290 13.76 -15.90 -32.17
CA THR A 290 13.20 -15.02 -31.14
C THR A 290 11.96 -14.26 -31.60
N ASP A 291 11.74 -14.11 -32.91
CA ASP A 291 10.50 -13.58 -33.48
C ASP A 291 9.35 -14.55 -33.25
N GLN A 292 9.59 -15.86 -33.34
CA GLN A 292 8.61 -16.87 -32.95
C GLN A 292 8.29 -16.79 -31.47
N TRP A 293 9.27 -16.56 -30.60
CA TRP A 293 9.00 -16.37 -29.18
C TRP A 293 8.10 -15.16 -28.97
N ALA A 294 8.52 -13.99 -29.47
CA ALA A 294 7.81 -12.74 -29.26
C ALA A 294 6.39 -12.75 -29.86
N ARG A 295 6.23 -13.28 -31.08
CA ARG A 295 4.92 -13.40 -31.74
C ARG A 295 3.96 -14.31 -31.00
N GLU A 296 4.39 -15.49 -30.57
CA GLU A 296 3.51 -16.45 -29.87
C GLU A 296 3.17 -15.96 -28.46
N LEU A 297 4.13 -15.36 -27.74
CA LEU A 297 3.86 -14.73 -26.45
C LEU A 297 2.87 -13.57 -26.57
N LYS A 298 3.04 -12.70 -27.57
CA LYS A 298 2.11 -11.60 -27.80
C LYS A 298 0.71 -12.10 -28.15
N ALA A 299 0.62 -13.15 -28.98
CA ALA A 299 -0.65 -13.78 -29.34
C ALA A 299 -1.34 -14.46 -28.13
N ALA A 300 -0.55 -14.94 -27.16
CA ALA A 300 -1.03 -15.46 -25.89
C ALA A 300 -1.36 -14.38 -24.84
N GLY A 301 -1.25 -13.09 -25.20
CA GLY A 301 -1.66 -11.96 -24.37
C GLY A 301 -0.61 -11.47 -23.37
N PHE A 302 0.64 -11.94 -23.44
CA PHE A 302 1.70 -11.41 -22.57
C PHE A 302 2.06 -9.97 -22.98
N ALA A 303 2.41 -9.14 -21.98
CA ALA A 303 2.80 -7.75 -22.20
C ALA A 303 4.31 -7.49 -22.02
N LEU A 304 4.99 -8.38 -21.30
CA LEU A 304 6.43 -8.33 -21.01
C LEU A 304 7.00 -9.76 -21.10
N ALA A 305 8.22 -9.88 -21.60
CA ALA A 305 8.98 -11.13 -21.54
C ALA A 305 10.32 -10.91 -20.83
N ILE A 306 10.71 -11.83 -19.94
CA ILE A 306 11.97 -11.84 -19.20
C ILE A 306 12.84 -12.96 -19.77
N LEU A 307 14.08 -12.65 -20.15
CA LEU A 307 15.07 -13.65 -20.59
C LEU A 307 16.07 -13.93 -19.48
N THR A 308 16.42 -15.20 -19.25
CA THR A 308 17.57 -15.59 -18.41
C THR A 308 18.89 -15.27 -19.09
N VAL A 309 19.31 -14.01 -19.03
CA VAL A 309 20.55 -13.52 -19.65
C VAL A 309 21.79 -14.22 -19.08
N LYS A 310 21.73 -14.57 -17.78
CA LYS A 310 22.71 -15.39 -17.08
C LYS A 310 22.00 -16.20 -16.00
N HIS A 311 22.11 -17.52 -16.01
CA HIS A 311 21.58 -18.41 -14.96
C HIS A 311 22.62 -18.67 -13.86
N HIS A 312 22.31 -19.53 -12.88
CA HIS A 312 23.23 -19.85 -11.78
C HIS A 312 24.57 -20.44 -12.25
N ASP A 313 24.56 -21.14 -13.39
CA ASP A 313 25.77 -21.65 -14.06
C ASP A 313 26.77 -20.52 -14.39
N GLY A 314 26.29 -19.30 -14.60
CA GLY A 314 27.11 -18.15 -14.97
C GLY A 314 27.32 -18.00 -16.49
N PHE A 315 26.72 -18.86 -17.32
CA PHE A 315 26.86 -18.76 -18.78
C PHE A 315 26.07 -17.57 -19.32
N VAL A 316 26.77 -16.62 -19.95
CA VAL A 316 26.16 -15.36 -20.40
C VAL A 316 25.70 -15.45 -21.86
N LEU A 317 24.45 -15.10 -22.11
CA LEU A 317 23.77 -15.22 -23.41
C LEU A 317 24.11 -14.15 -24.46
N TYR A 318 25.07 -13.28 -24.15
CA TYR A 318 25.55 -12.21 -25.02
C TYR A 318 27.08 -12.08 -24.89
N PRO A 319 27.79 -11.44 -25.85
CA PRO A 319 29.25 -11.34 -25.85
C PRO A 319 29.75 -10.29 -24.85
N SER A 320 29.53 -10.55 -23.55
CA SER A 320 29.99 -9.72 -22.43
C SER A 320 31.52 -9.56 -22.45
N ARG A 321 31.99 -8.39 -22.05
CA ARG A 321 33.42 -8.07 -21.94
C ARG A 321 34.07 -8.64 -20.68
N TYR A 322 33.27 -9.04 -19.70
CA TYR A 322 33.73 -9.23 -18.32
C TYR A 322 33.90 -10.70 -17.90
N THR A 323 33.62 -11.64 -18.81
CA THR A 323 33.87 -13.08 -18.60
C THR A 323 34.08 -13.78 -19.94
N GLY A 324 34.88 -14.86 -19.93
CA GLY A 324 35.04 -15.75 -21.08
C GLY A 324 33.94 -16.80 -21.19
N HIS A 325 33.09 -16.98 -20.17
CA HIS A 325 32.05 -18.01 -20.13
C HIS A 325 30.73 -17.48 -20.73
N THR A 326 30.74 -17.28 -22.04
CA THR A 326 29.63 -16.65 -22.78
C THR A 326 29.41 -17.30 -24.13
N VAL A 327 28.35 -16.89 -24.85
CA VAL A 327 28.12 -17.26 -26.26
C VAL A 327 29.30 -16.96 -27.18
N ALA A 328 30.16 -15.99 -26.86
CA ALA A 328 31.34 -15.68 -27.66
C ALA A 328 32.41 -16.78 -27.62
N ALA A 329 32.42 -17.60 -26.56
CA ALA A 329 33.29 -18.76 -26.43
C ALA A 329 32.71 -20.03 -27.06
N SER A 330 31.45 -20.00 -27.49
CA SER A 330 30.83 -21.10 -28.25
C SER A 330 31.09 -20.95 -29.75
N SER A 331 31.11 -22.06 -30.48
CA SER A 331 31.16 -22.09 -31.94
C SER A 331 29.82 -21.75 -32.60
N TRP A 332 28.75 -21.57 -31.82
CA TRP A 332 27.45 -21.12 -32.33
C TRP A 332 27.58 -19.77 -33.03
N ARG A 333 27.12 -19.72 -34.29
CA ARG A 333 27.29 -18.57 -35.19
C ARG A 333 28.76 -18.10 -35.30
N GLY A 334 29.71 -19.03 -35.16
CA GLY A 334 31.14 -18.75 -35.19
C GLY A 334 31.62 -17.80 -34.08
N GLY A 335 31.03 -17.91 -32.87
CA GLY A 335 31.35 -17.05 -31.73
C GLY A 335 30.81 -15.62 -31.81
N LYS A 336 29.94 -15.35 -32.78
CA LYS A 336 29.34 -14.01 -33.01
C LYS A 336 27.86 -13.96 -32.64
N GLY A 337 27.39 -14.99 -31.93
CA GLY A 337 26.03 -15.06 -31.44
C GLY A 337 25.74 -14.03 -30.35
N ASP A 338 24.51 -13.55 -30.31
CA ASP A 338 23.99 -12.66 -29.27
C ASP A 338 22.48 -12.93 -29.15
N VAL A 339 22.11 -13.71 -28.13
CA VAL A 339 20.71 -14.09 -27.91
C VAL A 339 19.95 -12.90 -27.32
N LEU A 340 20.58 -12.12 -26.43
CA LEU A 340 19.94 -10.97 -25.80
C LEU A 340 19.57 -9.92 -26.84
N ARG A 341 20.45 -9.59 -27.79
CA ARG A 341 20.13 -8.71 -28.91
C ARG A 341 18.92 -9.21 -29.69
N ALA A 342 18.99 -10.45 -30.18
CA ALA A 342 17.92 -11.05 -30.97
C ALA A 342 16.58 -11.00 -30.22
N PHE A 343 16.59 -11.37 -28.93
CA PHE A 343 15.41 -11.30 -28.07
C PHE A 343 14.86 -9.88 -27.91
N THR A 344 15.70 -8.90 -27.56
CA THR A 344 15.24 -7.53 -27.32
C THR A 344 14.75 -6.83 -28.58
N ASP A 345 15.34 -7.13 -29.74
CA ASP A 345 14.90 -6.60 -31.04
C ASP A 345 13.52 -7.21 -31.41
N SER A 346 13.38 -8.53 -31.35
CA SER A 346 12.11 -9.23 -31.61
C SER A 346 10.99 -8.80 -30.64
N ALA A 347 11.30 -8.68 -29.34
CA ALA A 347 10.32 -8.24 -28.35
C ALA A 347 9.76 -6.86 -28.71
N ARG A 348 10.63 -5.90 -29.08
CA ARG A 348 10.20 -4.56 -29.48
C ARG A 348 9.42 -4.54 -30.78
N GLU A 349 9.86 -5.30 -31.78
CA GLU A 349 9.14 -5.43 -33.06
C GLU A 349 7.69 -5.91 -32.85
N HIS A 350 7.50 -6.83 -31.90
CA HIS A 350 6.18 -7.39 -31.58
C HIS A 350 5.43 -6.64 -30.45
N GLY A 351 5.96 -5.51 -29.97
CA GLY A 351 5.32 -4.70 -28.93
C GLY A 351 5.22 -5.39 -27.57
N LEU A 352 6.24 -6.17 -27.22
CA LEU A 352 6.49 -6.69 -25.87
C LEU A 352 7.50 -5.80 -25.15
N LYS A 353 7.25 -5.57 -23.87
CA LYS A 353 8.24 -5.03 -22.94
C LYS A 353 9.34 -6.06 -22.68
N VAL A 354 10.52 -5.57 -22.29
CA VAL A 354 11.72 -6.39 -22.11
C VAL A 354 12.08 -6.43 -20.64
N GLY A 355 12.19 -7.62 -20.08
CA GLY A 355 12.84 -7.87 -18.80
C GLY A 355 14.07 -8.75 -18.94
N VAL A 356 14.94 -8.70 -17.94
CA VAL A 356 16.17 -9.49 -17.87
C VAL A 356 16.29 -10.15 -16.51
N TYR A 357 16.63 -11.43 -16.51
CA TYR A 357 17.07 -12.16 -15.34
C TYR A 357 18.58 -12.27 -15.39
N ILE A 358 19.25 -11.89 -14.31
CA ILE A 358 20.69 -12.02 -14.15
C ILE A 358 20.91 -12.61 -12.75
N SER A 359 21.29 -13.88 -12.70
CA SER A 359 21.49 -14.59 -11.43
C SER A 359 22.52 -13.87 -10.55
N PRO A 360 22.17 -13.53 -9.29
CA PRO A 360 23.15 -13.08 -8.30
C PRO A 360 24.15 -14.17 -7.93
N ALA A 361 23.70 -15.41 -7.75
CA ALA A 361 24.59 -16.57 -7.56
C ALA A 361 25.25 -16.97 -8.89
N ASP A 362 26.56 -17.21 -8.89
CA ASP A 362 27.31 -17.47 -10.13
C ASP A 362 28.40 -18.52 -9.88
N GLU A 363 28.12 -19.74 -10.35
CA GLU A 363 28.97 -20.91 -10.13
C GLU A 363 30.27 -20.83 -10.92
N ASN A 364 30.24 -20.31 -12.14
CA ASN A 364 31.45 -20.08 -12.94
C ASN A 364 32.36 -19.05 -12.26
N SER A 365 31.81 -17.90 -11.87
CA SER A 365 32.56 -16.85 -11.15
C SER A 365 33.12 -17.34 -9.82
N TYR A 366 32.41 -18.25 -9.13
CA TYR A 366 32.93 -18.92 -7.94
C TYR A 366 34.12 -19.82 -8.26
N ALA A 367 34.04 -20.63 -9.31
CA ALA A 367 35.15 -21.46 -9.77
C ALA A 367 36.37 -20.62 -10.20
N GLN A 368 36.15 -19.41 -10.72
CA GLN A 368 37.20 -18.44 -11.07
C GLN A 368 37.74 -17.65 -9.86
N GLY A 369 37.18 -17.84 -8.66
CA GLY A 369 37.63 -17.15 -7.44
C GLY A 369 37.23 -15.68 -7.34
N VAL A 370 36.21 -15.25 -8.09
CA VAL A 370 35.67 -13.88 -8.05
C VAL A 370 34.47 -13.82 -7.09
N TYR A 371 33.52 -14.75 -7.22
CA TYR A 371 32.36 -14.87 -6.32
C TYR A 371 32.74 -15.45 -4.95
N ALA A 372 32.16 -14.91 -3.88
CA ALA A 372 32.38 -15.26 -2.48
C ALA A 372 33.86 -15.24 -2.06
N ASN A 373 34.65 -14.33 -2.65
CA ASN A 373 36.09 -14.22 -2.41
C ASN A 373 36.44 -13.38 -1.16
N GLY A 374 35.46 -12.72 -0.55
CA GLY A 374 35.63 -11.92 0.66
C GLY A 374 36.36 -10.58 0.43
N SER A 375 36.46 -10.12 -0.82
CA SER A 375 37.05 -8.82 -1.14
C SER A 375 36.30 -7.67 -0.44
N PRO A 376 37.01 -6.65 0.07
CA PRO A 376 36.37 -5.50 0.64
C PRO A 376 35.72 -4.64 -0.45
N ARG A 377 34.66 -3.91 -0.08
CA ARG A 377 34.13 -2.84 -0.93
C ARG A 377 35.21 -1.77 -1.12
N SER A 378 35.36 -1.32 -2.35
CA SER A 378 36.24 -0.21 -2.71
C SER A 378 35.65 0.57 -3.90
N PRO A 379 36.11 1.80 -4.16
CA PRO A 379 35.65 2.56 -5.31
C PRO A 379 35.97 1.84 -6.64
N ARG A 380 34.94 1.57 -7.44
CA ARG A 380 35.03 0.93 -8.77
C ARG A 380 34.47 1.85 -9.84
N GLN A 381 35.21 2.04 -10.92
CA GLN A 381 34.70 2.74 -12.11
C GLN A 381 33.93 1.76 -12.99
N ILE A 382 32.65 2.07 -13.21
CA ILE A 382 31.73 1.29 -14.03
C ILE A 382 31.25 2.15 -15.19
N PRO A 383 31.29 1.64 -16.43
CA PRO A 383 31.91 0.37 -16.84
C PRO A 383 33.44 0.38 -16.68
N THR A 384 34.01 -0.74 -16.26
CA THR A 384 35.45 -0.91 -16.12
C THR A 384 36.07 -1.15 -17.51
N PRO A 385 37.14 -0.44 -17.90
CA PRO A 385 37.86 -0.73 -19.14
C PRO A 385 38.41 -2.16 -19.14
N VAL A 386 38.26 -2.86 -20.27
CA VAL A 386 38.83 -4.20 -20.49
C VAL A 386 39.98 -4.08 -21.48
N GLU A 387 41.15 -4.64 -21.13
CA GLU A 387 42.33 -4.64 -21.99
C GLU A 387 42.01 -5.36 -23.32
N ASP A 388 42.49 -4.80 -24.43
CA ASP A 388 42.29 -5.30 -25.79
C ASP A 388 40.83 -5.41 -26.29
N ASP A 389 39.82 -4.93 -25.53
CA ASP A 389 38.45 -4.84 -26.04
C ASP A 389 38.27 -3.56 -26.90
N PRO A 390 37.72 -3.68 -28.13
CA PRO A 390 37.57 -2.53 -29.03
C PRO A 390 36.42 -1.59 -28.66
N ARG A 391 35.68 -1.84 -27.56
CA ARG A 391 34.53 -1.06 -27.08
C ARG A 391 34.89 -0.32 -25.77
N PRO A 392 35.78 0.69 -25.81
CA PRO A 392 36.16 1.42 -24.61
C PRO A 392 34.97 2.23 -24.07
N PRO A 393 34.90 2.44 -22.74
CA PRO A 393 33.82 3.19 -22.14
C PRO A 393 33.90 4.67 -22.50
N THR A 394 32.77 5.26 -22.91
CA THR A 394 32.69 6.69 -23.25
C THR A 394 32.54 7.59 -22.02
N SER A 395 32.07 7.02 -20.92
CA SER A 395 31.91 7.67 -19.61
C SER A 395 31.84 6.61 -18.53
N THR A 396 32.31 6.91 -17.33
CA THR A 396 32.25 6.00 -16.17
C THR A 396 31.69 6.71 -14.95
N LYS A 397 31.01 5.96 -14.08
CA LYS A 397 30.58 6.40 -12.74
C LYS A 397 31.21 5.50 -11.68
N THR A 398 31.51 6.08 -10.53
CA THR A 398 32.11 5.35 -9.41
C THR A 398 31.04 4.78 -8.48
N TYR A 399 31.18 3.52 -8.10
CA TYR A 399 30.36 2.81 -7.12
C TYR A 399 31.25 2.11 -6.09
N GLU A 400 30.78 1.94 -4.86
CA GLU A 400 31.49 1.16 -3.84
C GLU A 400 31.11 -0.32 -3.97
N ALA A 401 32.05 -1.17 -4.40
CA ALA A 401 31.74 -2.57 -4.64
C ALA A 401 32.91 -3.52 -4.34
N THR A 402 32.57 -4.75 -3.97
CA THR A 402 33.47 -5.91 -3.94
C THR A 402 33.93 -6.28 -5.36
N ASP A 403 34.82 -7.25 -5.50
CA ASP A 403 35.23 -7.76 -6.81
C ASP A 403 34.02 -8.32 -7.60
N TYR A 404 33.19 -9.16 -6.96
CA TYR A 404 31.99 -9.70 -7.60
C TYR A 404 30.91 -8.63 -7.82
N GLY A 405 30.77 -7.69 -6.88
CA GLY A 405 29.88 -6.54 -7.05
C GLY A 405 30.24 -5.70 -8.27
N ALA A 406 31.54 -5.47 -8.52
CA ALA A 406 32.03 -4.78 -9.71
C ALA A 406 31.74 -5.56 -10.99
N TYR A 407 31.94 -6.88 -10.97
CA TYR A 407 31.61 -7.78 -12.08
C TYR A 407 30.10 -7.70 -12.44
N MET A 408 29.22 -7.77 -11.44
CA MET A 408 27.77 -7.64 -11.65
C MET A 408 27.37 -6.25 -12.15
N LEU A 409 27.94 -5.17 -11.59
CA LEU A 409 27.69 -3.80 -12.05
C LEU A 409 28.08 -3.60 -13.52
N ASN A 410 29.18 -4.20 -13.95
CA ASN A 410 29.63 -4.16 -15.33
C ASN A 410 28.69 -4.89 -16.30
N GLN A 411 28.19 -6.07 -15.92
CA GLN A 411 27.17 -6.79 -16.70
C GLN A 411 25.83 -6.05 -16.74
N LEU A 412 25.40 -5.47 -15.61
CA LEU A 412 24.21 -4.63 -15.57
C LEU A 412 24.38 -3.40 -16.47
N HIS A 413 25.54 -2.77 -16.48
CA HIS A 413 25.82 -1.63 -17.36
C HIS A 413 25.72 -2.03 -18.84
N GLU A 414 26.30 -3.16 -19.25
CA GLU A 414 26.15 -3.72 -20.60
C GLU A 414 24.68 -3.90 -20.97
N VAL A 415 23.94 -4.63 -20.14
CA VAL A 415 22.54 -4.97 -20.39
C VAL A 415 21.65 -3.74 -20.50
N LEU A 416 21.85 -2.74 -19.62
CA LEU A 416 20.98 -1.58 -19.52
C LEU A 416 21.34 -0.43 -20.47
N THR A 417 22.52 -0.44 -21.11
CA THR A 417 22.95 0.62 -22.04
C THR A 417 22.99 0.18 -23.49
N GLU A 418 23.27 -1.10 -23.76
CA GLU A 418 23.49 -1.55 -25.12
C GLU A 418 22.22 -2.16 -25.73
N TYR A 419 21.31 -2.70 -24.91
CA TYR A 419 20.16 -3.47 -25.40
C TYR A 419 18.84 -2.71 -25.38
N GLY A 420 18.87 -1.37 -25.26
CA GLY A 420 17.68 -0.51 -25.21
C GLY A 420 16.95 -0.56 -23.87
N GLN A 421 15.73 0.00 -23.81
CA GLN A 421 14.94 0.04 -22.57
C GLN A 421 14.67 -1.38 -22.02
N VAL A 422 14.97 -1.56 -20.74
CA VAL A 422 14.60 -2.70 -19.90
C VAL A 422 13.54 -2.22 -18.91
N ASP A 423 12.44 -2.96 -18.82
CA ASP A 423 11.26 -2.68 -17.98
C ASP A 423 11.28 -3.48 -16.66
N GLU A 424 12.06 -4.56 -16.57
CA GLU A 424 12.21 -5.35 -15.34
C GLU A 424 13.60 -6.00 -15.23
N VAL A 425 14.19 -5.96 -14.04
CA VAL A 425 15.43 -6.67 -13.69
C VAL A 425 15.13 -7.65 -12.56
N TRP A 426 15.35 -8.93 -12.80
CA TRP A 426 14.99 -10.02 -11.90
C TRP A 426 16.24 -10.61 -11.24
N PHE A 427 16.30 -10.57 -9.91
CA PHE A 427 17.41 -11.08 -9.11
C PHE A 427 16.97 -12.24 -8.21
N ASP A 428 17.44 -13.44 -8.50
CA ASP A 428 17.12 -14.64 -7.72
C ASP A 428 17.67 -14.60 -6.29
N GLY A 429 16.93 -15.21 -5.37
CA GLY A 429 17.38 -15.50 -4.00
C GLY A 429 18.04 -16.87 -3.83
N SER A 430 17.97 -17.76 -4.82
CA SER A 430 18.61 -19.08 -4.81
C SER A 430 20.14 -18.98 -4.93
N LEU A 431 20.83 -19.87 -4.22
CA LEU A 431 22.29 -20.03 -4.29
C LEU A 431 22.74 -21.08 -5.31
N GLY A 432 21.81 -21.68 -6.07
CA GLY A 432 22.12 -22.76 -7.01
C GLY A 432 22.90 -23.89 -6.32
N ARG A 433 24.06 -24.26 -6.85
CA ARG A 433 24.98 -25.26 -6.29
C ARG A 433 26.19 -24.67 -5.58
N ILE A 434 26.19 -23.38 -5.25
CA ILE A 434 27.27 -22.78 -4.46
C ILE A 434 27.48 -23.59 -3.17
N PRO A 435 28.72 -23.98 -2.82
CA PRO A 435 28.97 -24.84 -1.67
C PRO A 435 28.45 -24.26 -0.35
N PRO A 436 27.91 -25.09 0.57
CA PRO A 436 27.47 -24.64 1.88
C PRO A 436 28.56 -23.88 2.64
N GLY A 437 28.21 -22.73 3.22
CA GLY A 437 29.13 -21.87 3.96
C GLY A 437 29.96 -20.91 3.09
N LYS A 438 29.79 -20.95 1.76
CA LYS A 438 30.24 -19.88 0.87
C LYS A 438 29.12 -18.86 0.71
N THR A 439 29.42 -17.62 1.09
CA THR A 439 28.45 -16.53 1.07
C THR A 439 29.07 -15.35 0.35
N GLU A 440 28.32 -14.79 -0.60
CA GLU A 440 28.61 -13.49 -1.20
C GLU A 440 27.76 -12.43 -0.49
N ASN A 441 28.38 -11.29 -0.16
CA ASN A 441 27.66 -10.14 0.38
C ASN A 441 27.34 -9.22 -0.79
N TYR A 442 26.19 -9.44 -1.42
CA TYR A 442 25.79 -8.70 -2.61
C TYR A 442 25.70 -7.18 -2.36
N ASP A 443 26.36 -6.40 -3.23
CA ASP A 443 26.34 -4.93 -3.22
C ASP A 443 25.03 -4.37 -3.82
N PHE A 444 23.89 -4.84 -3.32
CA PHE A 444 22.56 -4.51 -3.85
C PHE A 444 22.29 -3.00 -3.87
N ASP A 445 22.79 -2.24 -2.90
CA ASP A 445 22.69 -0.79 -2.87
C ASP A 445 23.31 -0.15 -4.13
N SER A 446 24.49 -0.62 -4.53
CA SER A 446 25.18 -0.15 -5.72
C SER A 446 24.52 -0.65 -7.01
N TRP A 447 24.04 -1.89 -7.02
CA TRP A 447 23.31 -2.46 -8.17
C TRP A 447 22.01 -1.70 -8.42
N TYR A 448 21.22 -1.43 -7.36
CA TYR A 448 20.00 -0.66 -7.47
C TYR A 448 20.30 0.78 -7.89
N ALA A 449 21.34 1.42 -7.36
CA ALA A 449 21.73 2.77 -7.77
C ALA A 449 22.03 2.84 -9.28
N LEU A 450 22.82 1.91 -9.81
CA LEU A 450 23.09 1.81 -11.25
C LEU A 450 21.80 1.60 -12.06
N ILE A 451 20.94 0.67 -11.65
CA ILE A 451 19.66 0.42 -12.33
C ILE A 451 18.79 1.68 -12.34
N ARG A 452 18.73 2.43 -11.23
CA ARG A 452 17.96 3.67 -11.16
C ARG A 452 18.52 4.79 -12.03
N ASP A 453 19.85 4.83 -12.22
CA ASP A 453 20.48 5.79 -13.12
C ASP A 453 20.17 5.48 -14.60
N LEU A 454 20.23 4.20 -14.99
CA LEU A 454 20.20 3.77 -16.39
C LEU A 454 18.78 3.39 -16.87
N ALA A 455 17.97 2.81 -15.99
CA ALA A 455 16.62 2.32 -16.28
C ALA A 455 15.66 2.71 -15.12
N PRO A 456 15.39 4.02 -14.91
CA PRO A 456 14.62 4.52 -13.75
C PRO A 456 13.16 4.00 -13.67
N ASN A 457 12.64 3.50 -14.80
CA ASN A 457 11.30 2.93 -14.90
C ASN A 457 11.28 1.41 -14.73
N ALA A 458 12.43 0.73 -14.68
CA ALA A 458 12.48 -0.71 -14.49
C ALA A 458 12.07 -1.08 -13.06
N THR A 459 11.23 -2.11 -12.92
CA THR A 459 11.05 -2.80 -11.64
C THR A 459 12.26 -3.67 -11.34
N ILE A 460 12.63 -3.76 -10.06
CA ILE A 460 13.64 -4.69 -9.57
C ILE A 460 12.92 -5.73 -8.70
N ALA A 461 12.96 -6.98 -9.13
CA ALA A 461 12.14 -8.06 -8.61
C ALA A 461 12.93 -9.06 -7.73
N VAL A 462 12.20 -9.69 -6.81
CA VAL A 462 12.63 -10.74 -5.86
C VAL A 462 13.66 -10.24 -4.85
N ALA A 463 14.96 -10.30 -5.15
CA ALA A 463 15.96 -9.60 -4.37
C ALA A 463 16.03 -8.14 -4.81
N GLY A 464 14.89 -7.44 -4.68
CA GLY A 464 14.68 -6.08 -5.19
C GLY A 464 13.56 -5.34 -4.47
N PRO A 465 13.58 -3.99 -4.45
CA PRO A 465 12.60 -3.18 -3.74
C PRO A 465 11.20 -3.13 -4.34
N ASP A 466 11.04 -3.41 -5.64
CA ASP A 466 9.81 -3.03 -6.34
C ASP A 466 8.79 -4.18 -6.38
N VAL A 467 9.24 -5.41 -6.57
CA VAL A 467 8.38 -6.58 -6.76
C VAL A 467 8.91 -7.71 -5.88
N ARG A 468 8.02 -8.44 -5.20
CA ARG A 468 8.41 -9.55 -4.34
C ARG A 468 8.00 -10.88 -4.92
N TRP A 469 8.78 -11.90 -4.62
CA TRP A 469 8.37 -13.29 -4.82
C TRP A 469 7.13 -13.61 -3.96
N VAL A 470 6.18 -14.36 -4.53
CA VAL A 470 4.95 -14.76 -3.83
C VAL A 470 5.21 -15.76 -2.68
N GLY A 471 6.31 -16.52 -2.76
CA GLY A 471 6.71 -17.51 -1.76
C GLY A 471 6.57 -18.97 -2.19
N ASN A 472 6.25 -19.24 -3.47
CA ASN A 472 6.24 -20.57 -4.07
C ASN A 472 6.34 -20.49 -5.59
N GLU A 473 6.81 -21.56 -6.23
CA GLU A 473 6.88 -21.72 -7.69
C GLU A 473 5.69 -22.53 -8.25
N GLY A 474 4.63 -22.70 -7.43
CA GLY A 474 3.46 -23.52 -7.76
C GLY A 474 2.36 -22.77 -8.50
N GLY A 475 2.52 -21.47 -8.73
CA GLY A 475 1.51 -20.64 -9.38
C GLY A 475 0.40 -20.15 -8.44
N LEU A 476 0.65 -20.06 -7.13
CA LEU A 476 -0.38 -19.80 -6.12
C LEU A 476 -0.12 -18.53 -5.30
N ALA A 477 -0.93 -17.50 -5.50
CA ALA A 477 -1.04 -16.37 -4.57
C ALA A 477 -1.97 -16.68 -3.40
N ARG A 478 -1.78 -15.93 -2.31
CA ARG A 478 -2.65 -15.98 -1.13
C ARG A 478 -4.06 -15.60 -1.51
N GLU A 479 -5.03 -16.18 -0.80
CA GLU A 479 -6.41 -15.73 -0.96
C GLU A 479 -6.58 -14.27 -0.55
N ASN A 480 -5.90 -13.86 0.53
CA ASN A 480 -5.79 -12.48 1.00
C ASN A 480 -4.40 -11.94 0.71
N GLU A 481 -4.15 -11.58 -0.55
CA GLU A 481 -2.85 -11.07 -0.97
C GLU A 481 -2.76 -9.55 -0.76
N TRP A 482 -1.83 -9.15 0.10
CA TRP A 482 -1.55 -7.77 0.44
C TRP A 482 -0.29 -7.29 -0.29
N SER A 483 -0.38 -6.13 -0.93
CA SER A 483 0.79 -5.39 -1.43
C SER A 483 1.45 -4.57 -0.31
N PRO A 484 0.72 -3.93 0.62
CA PRO A 484 1.30 -3.33 1.82
C PRO A 484 1.69 -4.41 2.85
N ILE A 485 2.99 -4.66 3.02
CA ILE A 485 3.51 -5.70 3.93
C ILE A 485 4.64 -5.18 4.82
N PRO A 486 4.90 -5.81 5.99
CA PRO A 486 6.05 -5.50 6.81
C PRO A 486 7.35 -6.04 6.20
N ILE A 487 8.40 -5.23 6.27
CA ILE A 487 9.74 -5.58 5.78
C ILE A 487 10.83 -5.23 6.80
N ARG A 488 11.98 -5.86 6.62
CA ARG A 488 13.24 -5.53 7.30
C ARG A 488 14.14 -4.83 6.30
N LEU A 489 14.56 -3.61 6.63
CA LEU A 489 15.63 -2.94 5.92
C LEU A 489 16.93 -3.26 6.66
N THR A 490 17.86 -3.92 5.99
CA THR A 490 19.17 -4.32 6.52
C THR A 490 20.28 -3.63 5.72
N GLY A 491 21.36 -3.22 6.38
CA GLY A 491 22.44 -2.47 5.72
C GLY A 491 21.98 -1.15 5.09
N GLU A 492 22.62 -0.76 3.98
CA GLU A 492 22.36 0.52 3.30
C GLU A 492 21.11 0.49 2.39
N ALA A 493 20.75 -0.67 1.82
CA ALA A 493 19.58 -0.79 0.94
C ALA A 493 18.97 -2.20 0.83
N HIS A 494 19.47 -3.19 1.58
CA HIS A 494 18.98 -4.56 1.46
C HIS A 494 17.60 -4.71 2.10
N ILE A 495 16.71 -5.41 1.41
CA ILE A 495 15.32 -5.56 1.81
C ILE A 495 15.07 -7.03 2.04
N ASP A 496 14.69 -7.34 3.27
CA ASP A 496 14.37 -8.66 3.75
C ASP A 496 12.90 -8.74 4.11
N TYR A 497 12.33 -9.93 4.01
CA TYR A 497 11.02 -10.18 4.56
C TYR A 497 11.05 -10.11 6.11
N ALA A 498 10.02 -9.51 6.72
CA ALA A 498 9.84 -9.53 8.17
C ALA A 498 9.31 -10.88 8.70
N ALA A 499 8.71 -11.69 7.83
CA ALA A 499 8.30 -13.07 8.07
C ALA A 499 8.70 -13.94 6.86
N PRO A 500 8.87 -15.27 6.99
CA PRO A 500 9.19 -16.12 5.84
C PRO A 500 8.27 -15.87 4.64
N PRO A 501 8.80 -15.84 3.40
CA PRO A 501 8.05 -15.43 2.21
C PRO A 501 6.85 -16.31 1.89
N ASN A 502 6.81 -17.55 2.39
CA ASN A 502 5.69 -18.49 2.24
C ASN A 502 4.64 -18.41 3.37
N THR A 503 4.76 -17.43 4.26
CA THR A 503 3.82 -17.26 5.40
C THR A 503 2.40 -16.99 4.85
N PRO A 504 1.35 -17.70 5.32
CA PRO A 504 0.00 -17.55 4.75
C PRO A 504 -0.62 -16.15 4.86
N ASP A 505 -0.24 -15.40 5.90
CA ASP A 505 -0.69 -14.03 6.15
C ASP A 505 0.51 -13.08 6.21
N THR A 506 0.65 -12.27 5.18
CA THR A 506 1.77 -11.31 5.01
C THR A 506 1.38 -9.88 5.32
N GLY A 507 0.11 -9.58 5.53
CA GLY A 507 -0.33 -8.20 5.56
C GLY A 507 -1.62 -7.91 6.30
N SER A 508 -2.26 -8.85 6.99
CA SER A 508 -3.38 -8.50 7.88
C SER A 508 -2.98 -7.50 8.98
N ARG A 509 -3.96 -6.98 9.72
CA ARG A 509 -3.72 -6.15 10.91
C ARG A 509 -2.77 -6.80 11.93
N THR A 510 -2.80 -8.13 12.04
CA THR A 510 -1.86 -8.89 12.89
C THR A 510 -0.49 -8.98 12.25
N ALA A 511 -0.40 -9.24 10.94
CA ALA A 511 0.86 -9.39 10.25
C ALA A 511 1.65 -8.06 10.19
N ILE A 512 1.00 -6.92 9.96
CA ILE A 512 1.69 -5.61 9.93
C ILE A 512 2.25 -5.18 11.31
N ALA A 513 1.81 -5.82 12.40
CA ALA A 513 2.35 -5.66 13.75
C ALA A 513 3.52 -6.61 14.06
N ASN A 514 4.14 -7.18 13.02
CA ASN A 514 5.30 -8.03 13.18
C ASN A 514 6.45 -7.29 13.87
N ALA A 515 6.90 -7.82 15.00
CA ALA A 515 7.95 -7.22 15.84
C ALA A 515 9.32 -7.13 15.14
N ALA A 516 9.56 -7.93 14.10
CA ALA A 516 10.77 -7.84 13.30
C ALA A 516 10.68 -6.74 12.22
N ALA A 517 9.51 -6.14 11.98
CA ALA A 517 9.34 -5.12 10.97
C ALA A 517 10.08 -3.83 11.33
N THR A 518 10.84 -3.31 10.37
CA THR A 518 11.46 -1.97 10.46
C THR A 518 10.66 -0.93 9.67
N HIS A 519 9.91 -1.39 8.66
CA HIS A 519 9.12 -0.57 7.75
C HIS A 519 7.89 -1.36 7.30
N LEU A 520 6.85 -0.64 6.87
CA LEU A 520 5.84 -1.16 5.96
C LEU A 520 6.17 -0.65 4.55
N GLN A 521 5.95 -1.49 3.54
CA GLN A 521 6.24 -1.15 2.15
C GLN A 521 5.15 -1.66 1.21
N TRP A 522 4.87 -0.89 0.16
CA TRP A 522 4.17 -1.38 -1.02
C TRP A 522 5.11 -2.31 -1.80
N TRP A 523 4.92 -3.61 -1.66
CA TRP A 523 5.75 -4.65 -2.27
C TRP A 523 4.83 -5.76 -2.84
N PRO A 524 4.28 -5.54 -4.05
CA PRO A 524 3.28 -6.43 -4.65
C PRO A 524 3.89 -7.77 -5.07
N ALA A 525 3.04 -8.81 -5.08
CA ALA A 525 3.45 -10.18 -5.36
C ALA A 525 3.55 -10.48 -6.85
N GLU A 526 4.65 -11.11 -7.25
CA GLU A 526 4.79 -11.84 -8.51
C GLU A 526 4.69 -13.35 -8.25
N VAL A 527 3.82 -14.00 -9.01
CA VAL A 527 3.61 -15.45 -9.00
C VAL A 527 4.35 -16.04 -10.19
N ASP A 528 5.52 -16.59 -9.94
CA ASP A 528 6.33 -17.28 -10.92
C ASP A 528 5.99 -18.78 -10.96
N VAL A 529 5.86 -19.32 -12.17
CA VAL A 529 5.61 -20.75 -12.38
C VAL A 529 5.94 -21.15 -13.81
N SER A 530 6.47 -22.35 -14.02
CA SER A 530 6.70 -22.87 -15.37
C SER A 530 5.45 -23.46 -16.00
N ILE A 531 5.30 -23.36 -17.32
CA ILE A 531 4.30 -24.13 -18.08
C ILE A 531 4.62 -25.63 -18.02
N ARG A 532 5.86 -26.02 -17.73
CA ARG A 532 6.32 -27.40 -17.57
C ARG A 532 6.64 -27.72 -16.09
N PRO A 533 6.99 -28.97 -15.75
CA PRO A 533 7.57 -29.28 -14.44
C PRO A 533 8.90 -28.58 -14.17
N GLY A 534 9.78 -28.52 -15.16
CA GLY A 534 11.08 -27.82 -15.09
C GLY A 534 11.03 -26.39 -15.61
N TRP A 535 12.02 -25.58 -15.25
CA TRP A 535 12.22 -24.24 -15.77
C TRP A 535 12.86 -24.29 -17.16
N PHE A 536 13.91 -25.09 -17.35
CA PHE A 536 14.50 -25.32 -18.67
C PHE A 536 13.72 -26.38 -19.47
N TYR A 537 13.96 -26.41 -20.79
CA TYR A 537 13.30 -27.39 -21.66
C TYR A 537 13.86 -28.79 -21.47
N HIS A 538 12.96 -29.74 -21.22
CA HIS A 538 13.23 -31.18 -21.28
C HIS A 538 12.24 -31.88 -22.20
N PRO A 539 12.72 -32.76 -23.11
CA PRO A 539 11.89 -33.37 -24.15
C PRO A 539 10.85 -34.37 -23.62
N ASP A 540 11.06 -34.93 -22.42
CA ASP A 540 10.17 -35.88 -21.76
C ASP A 540 9.05 -35.20 -20.96
N GLN A 541 9.14 -33.89 -20.74
CA GLN A 541 8.13 -33.12 -20.04
C GLN A 541 6.97 -32.71 -20.96
N GLN A 542 5.82 -32.42 -20.36
CA GLN A 542 4.62 -31.94 -21.04
C GLN A 542 4.15 -30.61 -20.43
N PRO A 543 3.54 -29.71 -21.22
CA PRO A 543 2.97 -28.48 -20.69
C PRO A 543 1.72 -28.78 -19.85
N LYS A 544 1.53 -27.99 -18.79
CA LYS A 544 0.34 -27.93 -17.92
C LYS A 544 -0.93 -27.78 -18.75
N THR A 545 -2.00 -28.48 -18.38
CA THR A 545 -3.30 -28.46 -19.07
C THR A 545 -3.93 -27.07 -19.07
N VAL A 546 -4.89 -26.83 -19.97
CA VAL A 546 -5.64 -25.57 -20.00
C VAL A 546 -6.34 -25.30 -18.66
N ASP A 547 -6.89 -26.33 -18.01
CA ASP A 547 -7.54 -26.16 -16.71
C ASP A 547 -6.53 -25.80 -15.63
N GLN A 548 -5.34 -26.42 -15.62
CA GLN A 548 -4.26 -26.03 -14.69
C GLN A 548 -3.80 -24.58 -14.91
N LEU A 549 -3.67 -24.14 -16.16
CA LEU A 549 -3.29 -22.76 -16.49
C LEU A 549 -4.40 -21.75 -16.11
N MET A 550 -5.66 -22.14 -16.27
CA MET A 550 -6.79 -21.33 -15.78
C MET A 550 -6.83 -21.23 -14.27
N ASP A 551 -6.59 -22.33 -13.56
CA ASP A 551 -6.51 -22.31 -12.10
C ASP A 551 -5.38 -21.37 -11.66
N ILE A 552 -4.18 -21.50 -12.24
CA ILE A 552 -3.04 -20.61 -11.98
C ILE A 552 -3.42 -19.15 -12.22
N TYR A 553 -4.06 -18.81 -13.35
CA TYR A 553 -4.50 -17.44 -13.65
C TYR A 553 -5.46 -16.90 -12.58
N LEU A 554 -6.47 -17.69 -12.21
CA LEU A 554 -7.46 -17.31 -11.19
C LEU A 554 -6.84 -17.22 -9.79
N THR A 555 -5.79 -18.00 -9.51
CA THR A 555 -5.06 -17.98 -8.24
C THR A 555 -3.84 -17.05 -8.23
N SER A 556 -3.60 -16.28 -9.29
CA SER A 556 -2.54 -15.27 -9.39
C SER A 556 -3.13 -13.90 -9.74
N VAL A 557 -3.39 -13.64 -11.03
CA VAL A 557 -4.06 -12.44 -11.55
C VAL A 557 -5.41 -12.22 -10.85
N GLY A 558 -6.14 -13.31 -10.61
CA GLY A 558 -7.41 -13.26 -9.88
C GLY A 558 -7.29 -12.97 -8.38
N ARG A 559 -6.08 -12.85 -7.83
CA ARG A 559 -5.79 -12.64 -6.40
C ARG A 559 -4.73 -11.57 -6.16
N ASN A 560 -4.81 -10.45 -6.89
CA ASN A 560 -3.95 -9.28 -6.65
C ASN A 560 -2.44 -9.55 -6.83
N ALA A 561 -2.07 -10.40 -7.80
CA ALA A 561 -0.67 -10.66 -8.16
C ALA A 561 -0.48 -10.58 -9.68
N VAL A 562 0.77 -10.34 -10.12
CA VAL A 562 1.16 -10.56 -11.53
C VAL A 562 1.58 -12.02 -11.70
N LEU A 563 1.18 -12.64 -12.80
CA LEU A 563 1.60 -13.98 -13.19
C LEU A 563 2.84 -13.90 -14.10
N LEU A 564 3.97 -14.46 -13.67
CA LEU A 564 5.14 -14.70 -14.50
C LEU A 564 5.16 -16.17 -14.94
N LEU A 565 4.67 -16.46 -16.14
CA LEU A 565 4.63 -17.83 -16.68
C LEU A 565 5.90 -18.13 -17.48
N ASN A 566 6.69 -19.13 -17.08
CA ASN A 566 7.85 -19.58 -17.84
C ASN A 566 7.46 -20.50 -19.00
N ILE A 567 8.03 -20.25 -20.20
CA ILE A 567 7.87 -21.07 -21.40
C ILE A 567 9.27 -21.31 -22.01
N PRO A 568 9.92 -22.45 -21.74
CA PRO A 568 11.32 -22.62 -22.13
C PRO A 568 11.47 -22.95 -23.62
N PRO A 569 12.31 -22.20 -24.36
CA PRO A 569 12.74 -22.61 -25.68
C PRO A 569 13.51 -23.94 -25.65
N ASP A 570 13.33 -24.75 -26.69
CA ASP A 570 13.99 -26.04 -26.86
C ASP A 570 15.43 -25.94 -27.40
N LYS A 571 16.03 -27.09 -27.69
CA LYS A 571 17.39 -27.18 -28.26
C LYS A 571 17.51 -26.62 -29.68
N GLU A 572 16.42 -26.45 -30.42
CA GLU A 572 16.44 -25.74 -31.70
C GLU A 572 16.50 -24.22 -31.48
N GLY A 573 16.12 -23.74 -30.30
CA GLY A 573 15.98 -22.32 -29.97
C GLY A 573 14.59 -21.78 -30.31
N LYS A 574 13.55 -22.61 -30.20
CA LYS A 574 12.14 -22.25 -30.46
C LYS A 574 11.26 -22.62 -29.28
N LEU A 575 10.15 -21.92 -29.11
CA LEU A 575 9.10 -22.41 -28.22
C LEU A 575 8.54 -23.72 -28.78
N PRO A 576 8.46 -24.81 -27.99
CA PRO A 576 7.95 -26.09 -28.47
C PRO A 576 6.54 -25.96 -29.05
N THR A 577 6.25 -26.65 -30.15
CA THR A 577 4.94 -26.59 -30.81
C THR A 577 3.79 -27.00 -29.90
N THR A 578 4.02 -27.93 -28.97
CA THR A 578 3.05 -28.33 -27.93
C THR A 578 2.71 -27.20 -26.98
N ASP A 579 3.68 -26.35 -26.68
CA ASP A 579 3.56 -25.28 -25.69
C ASP A 579 2.85 -24.10 -26.34
N VAL A 580 3.22 -23.78 -27.58
CA VAL A 580 2.51 -22.82 -28.43
C VAL A 580 1.04 -23.21 -28.61
N ALA A 581 0.75 -24.49 -28.89
CA ALA A 581 -0.62 -24.97 -28.99
C ALA A 581 -1.37 -24.79 -27.66
N ARG A 582 -0.75 -25.16 -26.53
CA ARG A 582 -1.34 -25.01 -25.20
C ARG A 582 -1.61 -23.55 -24.83
N LEU A 583 -0.71 -22.63 -25.16
CA LEU A 583 -0.90 -21.19 -24.95
C LEU A 583 -2.10 -20.67 -25.75
N ARG A 584 -2.26 -21.10 -27.01
CA ARG A 584 -3.41 -20.71 -27.84
C ARG A 584 -4.73 -21.26 -27.29
N GLU A 585 -4.74 -22.51 -26.84
CA GLU A 585 -5.90 -23.13 -26.20
C GLU A 585 -6.29 -22.38 -24.90
N TRP A 586 -5.29 -22.00 -24.10
CA TRP A 586 -5.49 -21.25 -22.87
C TRP A 586 -5.98 -19.82 -23.14
N GLN A 587 -5.41 -19.12 -24.13
CA GLN A 587 -5.89 -17.80 -24.52
C GLN A 587 -7.34 -17.84 -25.03
N ALA A 588 -7.69 -18.86 -25.84
CA ALA A 588 -9.07 -19.08 -26.27
C ALA A 588 -10.01 -19.34 -25.08
N ARG A 589 -9.52 -20.05 -24.05
CA ARG A 589 -10.26 -20.24 -22.80
C ARG A 589 -10.45 -18.92 -22.05
N LEU A 590 -9.42 -18.10 -21.88
CA LEU A 590 -9.53 -16.77 -21.25
C LEU A 590 -10.55 -15.87 -21.96
N THR A 591 -10.50 -15.79 -23.29
CA THR A 591 -11.49 -15.02 -24.08
C THR A 591 -12.92 -15.51 -23.85
N ARG A 592 -13.11 -16.82 -23.68
CA ARG A 592 -14.43 -17.41 -23.41
C ARG A 592 -14.93 -17.15 -21.99
N GLU A 593 -14.03 -17.10 -21.01
CA GLU A 593 -14.34 -16.85 -19.60
C GLU A 593 -14.67 -15.37 -19.33
N PHE A 594 -14.10 -14.45 -20.10
CA PHE A 594 -14.28 -13.00 -19.95
C PHE A 594 -14.68 -12.31 -21.27
N PRO A 595 -15.83 -12.67 -21.90
CA PRO A 595 -16.16 -12.21 -23.25
C PRO A 595 -16.60 -10.74 -23.31
N ALA A 596 -17.43 -10.31 -22.36
CA ALA A 596 -17.88 -8.93 -22.24
C ALA A 596 -18.31 -8.66 -20.79
N ASN A 597 -18.02 -7.45 -20.28
CA ASN A 597 -18.52 -7.01 -18.98
C ASN A 597 -20.02 -6.68 -19.09
N LEU A 598 -20.85 -7.47 -18.39
CA LEU A 598 -22.30 -7.33 -18.37
C LEU A 598 -22.80 -6.23 -17.42
N ALA A 599 -21.91 -5.45 -16.79
CA ALA A 599 -22.28 -4.35 -15.91
C ALA A 599 -22.25 -2.96 -16.58
N THR A 600 -21.71 -2.84 -17.81
CA THR A 600 -21.38 -1.52 -18.40
C THR A 600 -22.60 -0.64 -18.71
N ASP A 601 -23.77 -1.23 -18.89
CA ASP A 601 -25.05 -0.53 -19.11
C ASP A 601 -25.98 -0.60 -17.89
N ALA A 602 -25.45 -0.99 -16.72
CA ALA A 602 -26.18 -0.98 -15.48
C ALA A 602 -26.43 0.46 -14.99
N SER A 603 -27.55 0.65 -14.29
CA SER A 603 -27.87 1.91 -13.60
C SER A 603 -27.52 1.80 -12.11
N PRO A 604 -26.47 2.49 -11.63
CA PRO A 604 -26.14 2.49 -10.21
C PRO A 604 -27.09 3.40 -9.42
N THR A 605 -27.45 3.00 -8.19
CA THR A 605 -28.30 3.82 -7.29
C THR A 605 -27.63 5.16 -6.93
N ASN A 606 -26.30 5.16 -6.78
CA ASN A 606 -25.50 6.38 -6.68
C ASN A 606 -24.89 6.71 -8.06
N PRO A 607 -25.26 7.84 -8.69
CA PRO A 607 -24.76 8.18 -10.03
C PRO A 607 -23.23 8.28 -10.13
N THR A 608 -22.53 8.67 -9.06
CA THR A 608 -21.05 8.76 -9.07
C THR A 608 -20.39 7.39 -9.13
N ALA A 609 -21.13 6.32 -8.82
CA ALA A 609 -20.64 4.95 -8.86
C ALA A 609 -20.53 4.37 -10.29
N HIS A 610 -20.95 5.14 -11.31
CA HIS A 610 -20.72 4.81 -12.71
C HIS A 610 -19.23 4.56 -13.02
N HIS A 611 -18.31 5.24 -12.34
CA HIS A 611 -16.87 5.03 -12.51
C HIS A 611 -16.36 3.66 -12.05
N ALA A 612 -17.15 2.91 -11.29
CA ALA A 612 -16.82 1.52 -10.96
C ALA A 612 -17.31 0.53 -12.03
N ILE A 613 -18.09 0.96 -13.03
CA ILE A 613 -18.70 0.07 -14.03
C ILE A 613 -18.48 0.53 -15.49
N ASP A 614 -17.81 1.66 -15.71
CA ASP A 614 -17.59 2.23 -17.05
C ASP A 614 -16.52 1.51 -17.87
N GLY A 615 -15.82 0.55 -17.26
CA GLY A 615 -14.77 -0.25 -17.90
C GLY A 615 -13.47 0.53 -18.14
N ASN A 616 -13.33 1.72 -17.55
CA ASN A 616 -12.12 2.51 -17.65
C ASN A 616 -11.26 2.35 -16.37
N PRO A 617 -10.08 1.73 -16.45
CA PRO A 617 -9.21 1.53 -15.29
C PRO A 617 -8.62 2.82 -14.71
N ASP A 618 -8.68 3.93 -15.46
CA ASP A 618 -8.13 5.21 -15.02
C ASP A 618 -9.14 6.05 -14.22
N THR A 619 -10.43 5.70 -14.24
CA THR A 619 -11.48 6.31 -13.41
C THR A 619 -11.81 5.45 -12.20
N SER A 620 -12.20 6.09 -11.11
CA SER A 620 -12.59 5.38 -9.90
C SER A 620 -13.73 6.07 -9.16
N TRP A 621 -14.49 5.25 -8.44
CA TRP A 621 -15.53 5.71 -7.53
C TRP A 621 -15.02 5.70 -6.10
N LYS A 622 -15.06 6.86 -5.45
CA LYS A 622 -14.89 6.98 -3.99
C LYS A 622 -16.11 6.34 -3.31
N VAL A 623 -15.91 5.22 -2.63
CA VAL A 623 -17.01 4.45 -2.04
C VAL A 623 -17.67 5.23 -0.89
N THR A 624 -18.95 5.58 -1.03
CA THR A 624 -19.73 6.27 0.02
C THR A 624 -20.82 5.40 0.65
N GLY A 625 -20.84 4.11 0.34
CA GLY A 625 -21.85 3.13 0.76
C GLY A 625 -21.82 1.89 -0.14
N PRO A 626 -22.77 0.95 0.00
CA PRO A 626 -22.84 -0.21 -0.89
C PRO A 626 -23.05 0.21 -2.35
N LEU A 627 -22.26 -0.35 -3.27
CA LEU A 627 -22.52 -0.22 -4.69
C LEU A 627 -23.74 -1.07 -5.03
N GLN A 628 -24.84 -0.44 -5.39
CA GLN A 628 -26.04 -1.12 -5.88
C GLN A 628 -26.25 -0.75 -7.34
N LEU A 629 -26.45 -1.76 -8.19
CA LEU A 629 -26.65 -1.58 -9.62
C LEU A 629 -27.81 -2.43 -10.13
N THR A 630 -28.60 -1.82 -11.03
CA THR A 630 -29.74 -2.45 -11.69
C THR A 630 -29.43 -2.58 -13.18
N LEU A 631 -29.39 -3.82 -13.67
CA LEU A 631 -29.24 -4.12 -15.09
C LEU A 631 -30.53 -3.78 -15.85
N PRO A 632 -30.46 -3.47 -17.17
CA PRO A 632 -31.65 -3.23 -17.98
C PRO A 632 -32.61 -4.42 -18.03
N THR A 633 -32.05 -5.63 -18.00
CA THR A 633 -32.78 -6.91 -17.93
C THR A 633 -32.05 -7.86 -17.00
N PRO A 634 -32.72 -8.88 -16.43
CA PRO A 634 -32.02 -9.95 -15.73
C PRO A 634 -30.94 -10.58 -16.61
N ARG A 635 -29.75 -10.81 -16.06
CA ARG A 635 -28.63 -11.49 -16.74
C ARG A 635 -28.11 -12.61 -15.86
N GLU A 636 -27.70 -13.70 -16.50
CA GLU A 636 -27.01 -14.81 -15.86
C GLU A 636 -25.51 -14.52 -15.83
N ILE A 637 -24.88 -14.72 -14.67
CA ILE A 637 -23.43 -14.55 -14.46
C ILE A 637 -22.86 -15.80 -13.82
N ASP A 638 -21.56 -16.05 -14.02
CA ASP A 638 -20.81 -17.06 -13.26
C ASP A 638 -19.50 -16.51 -12.68
N LYS A 639 -19.13 -15.27 -13.01
CA LYS A 639 -17.91 -14.62 -12.53
C LYS A 639 -18.14 -13.15 -12.21
N LEU A 640 -17.35 -12.66 -11.27
CA LEU A 640 -17.26 -11.28 -10.84
C LEU A 640 -15.79 -10.85 -10.90
N VAL A 641 -15.54 -9.61 -11.33
CA VAL A 641 -14.22 -8.99 -11.22
C VAL A 641 -14.36 -7.69 -10.42
N LEU A 642 -13.57 -7.58 -9.36
CA LEU A 642 -13.50 -6.43 -8.47
C LEU A 642 -12.10 -5.82 -8.55
N ALA A 643 -11.99 -4.50 -8.52
CA ALA A 643 -10.70 -3.82 -8.47
C ALA A 643 -10.78 -2.54 -7.65
N GLU A 644 -9.80 -2.37 -6.75
CA GLU A 644 -9.54 -1.10 -6.07
C GLU A 644 -8.71 -0.17 -6.97
N ASP A 645 -8.88 1.13 -6.79
CA ASP A 645 -7.92 2.09 -7.31
C ASP A 645 -6.70 2.15 -6.39
N ILE A 646 -5.73 1.28 -6.67
CA ILE A 646 -4.52 1.15 -5.86
C ILE A 646 -3.65 2.41 -5.83
N ARG A 647 -3.90 3.41 -6.70
CA ARG A 647 -3.28 4.74 -6.60
C ARG A 647 -3.73 5.49 -5.34
N HIS A 648 -4.79 5.02 -4.69
CA HIS A 648 -5.26 5.44 -3.37
C HIS A 648 -4.95 4.41 -2.26
N GLY A 649 -4.08 3.44 -2.53
CA GLY A 649 -3.70 2.36 -1.61
C GLY A 649 -4.60 1.13 -1.70
N GLN A 650 -4.26 0.08 -0.95
CA GLN A 650 -5.06 -1.14 -0.83
C GLN A 650 -5.78 -1.10 0.51
N GLN A 651 -7.11 -0.99 0.48
CA GLN A 651 -7.93 -0.65 1.65
C GLN A 651 -8.87 -1.77 2.06
N VAL A 652 -9.46 -2.49 1.11
CA VAL A 652 -10.51 -3.48 1.41
C VAL A 652 -9.95 -4.71 2.14
N GLU A 653 -10.57 -5.02 3.29
CA GLU A 653 -10.24 -6.18 4.12
C GLU A 653 -11.29 -7.30 4.01
N SER A 654 -12.55 -6.93 3.76
CA SER A 654 -13.60 -7.88 3.43
C SER A 654 -14.73 -7.22 2.64
N ALA A 655 -15.35 -8.00 1.75
CA ALA A 655 -16.53 -7.59 1.01
C ALA A 655 -17.45 -8.77 0.70
N VAL A 656 -18.72 -8.45 0.51
CA VAL A 656 -19.80 -9.37 0.18
C VAL A 656 -20.46 -8.92 -1.12
N VAL A 657 -20.76 -9.87 -2.01
CA VAL A 657 -21.53 -9.63 -3.23
C VAL A 657 -22.88 -10.32 -3.11
N GLU A 658 -23.94 -9.57 -3.41
CA GLU A 658 -25.32 -10.01 -3.26
C GLU A 658 -26.13 -9.78 -4.53
N VAL A 659 -27.21 -10.53 -4.67
CA VAL A 659 -28.27 -10.29 -5.66
C VAL A 659 -29.60 -10.10 -4.98
N ARG A 660 -30.47 -9.28 -5.56
CA ARG A 660 -31.83 -9.15 -5.06
C ARG A 660 -32.72 -10.24 -5.63
N GLN A 661 -33.42 -10.97 -4.76
CA GLN A 661 -34.38 -11.99 -5.16
C GLN A 661 -35.77 -11.40 -5.44
N ALA A 662 -36.66 -12.21 -6.01
CA ALA A 662 -38.02 -11.83 -6.35
C ALA A 662 -38.87 -11.41 -5.14
N ASP A 663 -38.52 -11.87 -3.94
CA ASP A 663 -39.15 -11.46 -2.68
C ASP A 663 -38.66 -10.08 -2.17
N GLY A 664 -37.73 -9.46 -2.89
CA GLY A 664 -37.16 -8.15 -2.58
C GLY A 664 -35.99 -8.17 -1.61
N THR A 665 -35.60 -9.35 -1.11
CA THR A 665 -34.47 -9.51 -0.17
C THR A 665 -33.13 -9.67 -0.89
N TRP A 666 -32.04 -9.34 -0.20
CA TRP A 666 -30.68 -9.49 -0.72
C TRP A 666 -30.08 -10.81 -0.27
N HIS A 667 -29.55 -11.58 -1.23
CA HIS A 667 -28.93 -12.87 -0.99
C HIS A 667 -27.46 -12.83 -1.41
N GLN A 668 -26.59 -13.22 -0.49
CA GLN A 668 -25.15 -13.35 -0.75
C GLN A 668 -24.89 -14.44 -1.79
N ILE A 669 -24.09 -14.10 -2.80
CA ILE A 669 -23.62 -15.02 -3.85
C ILE A 669 -22.11 -15.25 -3.80
N ALA A 670 -21.35 -14.33 -3.20
CA ALA A 670 -19.91 -14.47 -3.01
C ALA A 670 -19.42 -13.61 -1.83
N THR A 671 -18.27 -14.01 -1.27
CA THR A 671 -17.51 -13.21 -0.31
C THR A 671 -16.06 -13.14 -0.75
N THR A 672 -15.34 -12.13 -0.27
CA THR A 672 -13.89 -12.01 -0.48
C THR A 672 -13.27 -11.27 0.71
N GLY A 673 -12.00 -11.54 0.99
CA GLY A 673 -11.22 -10.68 1.87
C GLY A 673 -10.64 -9.50 1.07
N THR A 674 -9.35 -9.56 0.72
CA THR A 674 -8.72 -8.48 -0.06
C THR A 674 -9.23 -8.39 -1.50
N ILE A 675 -9.15 -7.19 -2.08
CA ILE A 675 -9.39 -6.93 -3.51
C ILE A 675 -8.10 -6.52 -4.21
N GLY A 676 -7.48 -5.40 -3.81
CA GLY A 676 -6.28 -4.86 -4.44
C GLY A 676 -6.49 -4.48 -5.91
N TYR A 677 -5.46 -4.65 -6.74
CA TYR A 677 -5.49 -4.33 -8.16
C TYR A 677 -6.58 -5.12 -8.91
N LYS A 678 -6.73 -6.41 -8.60
CA LYS A 678 -7.76 -7.26 -9.21
C LYS A 678 -8.09 -8.46 -8.35
N ARG A 679 -9.39 -8.73 -8.18
CA ARG A 679 -9.96 -9.93 -7.58
C ARG A 679 -10.98 -10.54 -8.52
N ILE A 680 -10.81 -11.82 -8.86
CA ILE A 680 -11.76 -12.58 -9.67
C ILE A 680 -12.46 -13.60 -8.77
N LEU A 681 -13.79 -13.55 -8.71
CA LEU A 681 -14.60 -14.51 -7.97
C LEU A 681 -15.37 -15.37 -8.97
N THR A 682 -15.16 -16.69 -8.91
CA THR A 682 -15.94 -17.67 -9.67
C THR A 682 -17.07 -18.21 -8.79
N LEU A 683 -18.29 -18.15 -9.28
CA LEU A 683 -19.47 -18.64 -8.56
C LEU A 683 -19.58 -20.16 -8.71
N ALA A 684 -19.98 -20.84 -7.63
CA ALA A 684 -20.17 -22.29 -7.65
C ALA A 684 -21.26 -22.73 -8.65
N ASN A 685 -22.29 -21.90 -8.81
CA ASN A 685 -23.33 -22.06 -9.81
C ASN A 685 -23.62 -20.71 -10.47
N PRO A 686 -23.98 -20.67 -11.76
CA PRO A 686 -24.44 -19.44 -12.39
C PRO A 686 -25.66 -18.87 -11.67
N VAL A 687 -25.72 -17.54 -11.56
CA VAL A 687 -26.82 -16.80 -10.92
C VAL A 687 -27.46 -15.86 -11.92
N THR A 688 -28.78 -15.93 -12.05
CA THR A 688 -29.56 -14.95 -12.83
C THR A 688 -30.17 -13.90 -11.91
N ALA A 689 -29.83 -12.64 -12.13
CA ALA A 689 -30.39 -11.52 -11.38
C ALA A 689 -30.39 -10.23 -12.21
N GLN A 690 -31.18 -9.26 -11.78
CA GLN A 690 -31.20 -7.91 -12.36
C GLN A 690 -30.52 -6.89 -11.44
N GLU A 691 -30.66 -7.04 -10.13
CA GLU A 691 -30.08 -6.14 -9.14
C GLU A 691 -28.92 -6.83 -8.42
N PHE A 692 -27.75 -6.19 -8.43
CA PHE A 692 -26.53 -6.65 -7.78
C PHE A 692 -26.06 -5.62 -6.77
N ARG A 693 -25.38 -6.09 -5.71
CA ARG A 693 -24.80 -5.24 -4.69
C ARG A 693 -23.41 -5.71 -4.29
N LEU A 694 -22.43 -4.80 -4.26
CA LEU A 694 -21.18 -4.97 -3.54
C LEU A 694 -21.27 -4.19 -2.23
N HIS A 695 -21.05 -4.89 -1.12
CA HIS A 695 -20.96 -4.31 0.21
C HIS A 695 -19.57 -4.57 0.77
N ILE A 696 -18.75 -3.52 0.88
CA ILE A 696 -17.46 -3.59 1.58
C ILE A 696 -17.77 -3.57 3.08
N THR A 697 -17.43 -4.66 3.77
CA THR A 697 -17.77 -4.90 5.18
C THR A 697 -16.64 -4.58 6.14
N ALA A 698 -15.39 -4.47 5.66
CA ALA A 698 -14.26 -3.94 6.41
C ALA A 698 -13.22 -3.33 5.48
N HIS A 699 -12.60 -2.23 5.90
CA HIS A 699 -11.49 -1.59 5.19
C HIS A 699 -10.59 -0.79 6.14
N ARG A 700 -9.36 -0.48 5.70
CA ARG A 700 -8.37 0.27 6.50
C ARG A 700 -8.61 1.77 6.50
N ALA A 701 -8.86 2.35 5.34
CA ALA A 701 -9.24 3.74 5.11
C ALA A 701 -10.21 3.82 3.91
N GLN A 702 -10.58 5.01 3.47
CA GLN A 702 -11.49 5.26 2.35
C GLN A 702 -11.14 4.43 1.09
N PRO A 703 -11.99 3.45 0.70
CA PRO A 703 -11.78 2.68 -0.52
C PRO A 703 -12.18 3.48 -1.77
N TYR A 704 -11.52 3.15 -2.88
CA TYR A 704 -11.84 3.62 -4.22
C TYR A 704 -11.93 2.39 -5.13
N LEU A 705 -12.96 2.29 -5.96
CA LEU A 705 -13.16 1.16 -6.86
C LEU A 705 -13.04 1.60 -8.32
N THR A 706 -12.26 0.89 -9.11
CA THR A 706 -12.20 1.06 -10.58
C THR A 706 -13.14 0.10 -11.29
N HIS A 707 -13.37 -1.10 -10.71
CA HIS A 707 -14.20 -2.13 -11.36
C HIS A 707 -15.11 -2.87 -10.37
N PHE A 708 -16.36 -3.02 -10.79
CA PHE A 708 -17.31 -4.06 -10.45
C PHE A 708 -17.86 -4.60 -11.77
N ALA A 709 -17.33 -5.72 -12.23
CA ALA A 709 -17.66 -6.28 -13.53
C ALA A 709 -18.31 -7.66 -13.39
N LEU A 710 -19.28 -7.91 -14.26
CA LEU A 710 -20.10 -9.13 -14.29
C LEU A 710 -19.78 -9.92 -15.55
N TYR A 711 -19.53 -11.22 -15.43
CA TYR A 711 -19.20 -12.06 -16.58
C TYR A 711 -20.00 -13.35 -16.61
N ARG A 712 -20.30 -13.80 -17.83
CA ARG A 712 -20.84 -15.11 -18.14
C ARG A 712 -19.92 -15.81 -19.11
N THR A 713 -19.46 -17.00 -18.75
CA THR A 713 -18.64 -17.83 -19.64
C THR A 713 -19.44 -18.15 -20.91
N ALA A 714 -18.86 -17.87 -22.08
CA ALA A 714 -19.49 -18.22 -23.34
C ALA A 714 -19.52 -19.75 -23.53
N PRO A 715 -20.54 -20.33 -24.19
CA PRO A 715 -20.60 -21.76 -24.46
C PRO A 715 -19.39 -22.24 -25.27
N SER A 716 -18.91 -23.46 -25.00
CA SER A 716 -17.94 -24.11 -25.89
C SER A 716 -18.61 -24.36 -27.25
N HIS A 717 -18.19 -23.66 -28.30
CA HIS A 717 -18.56 -24.08 -29.65
C HIS A 717 -17.94 -25.46 -29.89
N LYS A 718 -18.76 -26.47 -30.19
CA LYS A 718 -18.26 -27.58 -31.00
C LYS A 718 -17.90 -26.96 -32.36
N PRO A 719 -16.69 -27.17 -32.89
CA PRO A 719 -16.41 -26.76 -34.26
C PRO A 719 -17.45 -27.41 -35.18
N THR A 720 -18.08 -26.60 -36.02
CA THR A 720 -18.97 -27.06 -37.09
C THR A 720 -18.15 -27.42 -38.31
#